data_AF-A0A2K1QZ70-F1
#
_entry.id   AF-A0A2K1QZ70-F1
#
_cell.length_a   1.000
_cell.length_b   1.000
_cell.length_c   1.000
_cell.angle_alpha   90.00
_cell.angle_beta   90.00
_cell.angle_gamma   90.00
#
_symmetry.space_group_name_H-M   'P 1'
#
loop_
_entity.id
_entity.type
_entity.pdbx_description
1 polymer ?
#
loop_
_entity_poly.entity_id
_entity_poly.type
_entity_poly.pdbx_seq_one_letter_code
_entity_poly.pdbx_strand_id
1 'polypeptide(L)'
;MPPSQLKRLKASLRDQGLVGPQKSKKQKKSSQNGNVDQRLQRQAALQQIRDSFNPFEIKAPARNAKFASMSDRNAPVTVGRPGVTKSMGEKTRRQNLLPELQTRNKSGGIVDRRIGEDDATMTPEERALQRFIREKQRRKNGGLFDLEGDDEEPQTGLTHLGRALDLEDGETGVDDFDEVLSGSDDATSQDGSGLLKRRRTSAGSELEVGEQSEGDLEEVEGPARKRSKHEVMKEVMAKSKLHKYERQKAKEDDDDLRAKLDSELGDLMSLLHGRKVEPPKTNGAISEPTVNADRLAMMQGKPREVADKEYDSRLRQLALDQRAAPADRTKTEEEKAKDEAERLKKLEEARQRRMRGEEADESGDDREKAAKRSGRGGGDDDDMDMQDDVESVRDDAAEFGLGVASTKTKMPVLDDEDEFELDEDLVASDSEVDSESDGEESDEHLTNGDDEDEQAEDEEDEFVRGILDDDQKHTKPADRTGGNSGVAFTYPCPRSHEELLSVFESVKMEDYPIVIQRIRALYHPSLSSDNKTQISDFSVALVDHISYMAEHGQSLAVIETIIRHLHSLSRTYPQAIGQAFRNHLSVAHERGSLSKGDLVILTAIGSIYPTSDHFHQVVTPAITLAARWLEFTMPTTNAELRTGAFLVSLILSFQRLSMRYVPEAVRFTLKALQVKPQPAGDLTEVHVANLLALAEQYRHLPAFTEIFAPAALVELQSLKDLKSVKHLQILLSQARLARRPLELHHHRPLPIRSSVPKFEENFMPGKHYDPDKERSDAAKLRKEYKREKKGAVRELRKDANFIAREQLREKKEKDAAYEKKFRRLVAEINSEEGREGNQYEREREKRKKAKQ
;
A
#
# COMPACT_ATOMS: atom_id res chain seq x y z
N MET A 1 -36.89 15.94 51.67
CA MET A 1 -36.91 17.20 50.89
C MET A 1 -35.63 18.00 51.14
N PRO A 2 -35.14 18.78 50.16
CA PRO A 2 -34.06 19.74 50.37
C PRO A 2 -34.40 20.74 51.50
N PRO A 3 -33.46 21.10 52.40
CA PRO A 3 -33.76 22.06 53.48
C PRO A 3 -34.03 23.46 52.92
N SER A 4 -34.97 24.18 53.54
CA SER A 4 -35.34 25.56 53.17
C SER A 4 -34.14 26.51 53.10
N GLN A 5 -34.16 27.45 52.16
CA GLN A 5 -33.14 28.49 51.98
C GLN A 5 -32.86 29.26 53.27
N LEU A 6 -33.89 29.58 54.08
CA LEU A 6 -33.71 30.23 55.38
C LEU A 6 -32.95 29.35 56.39
N LYS A 7 -33.19 28.03 56.39
CA LYS A 7 -32.50 27.08 57.27
C LYS A 7 -31.02 26.93 56.86
N ARG A 8 -30.75 26.88 55.55
CA ARG A 8 -29.38 26.86 55.00
C ARG A 8 -28.63 28.16 55.30
N LEU A 9 -29.27 29.33 55.14
CA LEU A 9 -28.66 30.63 55.43
C LEU A 9 -28.29 30.75 56.90
N LYS A 10 -29.21 30.37 57.81
CA LYS A 10 -28.95 30.32 59.25
C LYS A 10 -27.87 29.29 59.64
N ALA A 11 -27.66 28.23 58.86
CA ALA A 11 -26.52 27.32 59.07
C ALA A 11 -25.22 27.99 58.62
N SER A 12 -25.12 28.39 57.35
CA SER A 12 -23.92 29.01 56.78
C SER A 12 -23.43 30.25 57.55
N LEU A 13 -24.34 31.11 58.05
CA LEU A 13 -23.99 32.24 58.90
C LEU A 13 -23.51 31.86 60.31
N ARG A 14 -23.92 30.69 60.84
CA ARG A 14 -23.38 30.12 62.09
C ARG A 14 -22.02 29.48 61.86
N ASP A 15 -21.86 28.74 60.77
CA ASP A 15 -20.62 28.05 60.42
C ASP A 15 -19.48 29.06 60.15
N GLN A 16 -19.79 30.18 59.50
CA GLN A 16 -18.87 31.32 59.33
C GLN A 16 -18.74 32.22 60.58
N GLY A 17 -19.38 31.87 61.70
CA GLY A 17 -19.27 32.56 62.98
C GLY A 17 -19.82 33.99 63.02
N LEU A 18 -20.66 34.37 62.04
CA LEU A 18 -21.26 35.70 61.88
C LEU A 18 -22.54 35.87 62.73
N VAL A 19 -23.32 34.80 62.86
CA VAL A 19 -24.51 34.71 63.71
C VAL A 19 -24.30 33.59 64.72
N GLY A 20 -24.49 33.83 66.01
CA GLY A 20 -24.27 32.83 67.05
C GLY A 20 -24.58 33.36 68.45
N PRO A 21 -24.46 32.53 69.50
CA PRO A 21 -24.66 32.97 70.87
C PRO A 21 -23.60 34.01 71.28
N GLN A 22 -23.95 34.84 72.27
CA GLN A 22 -23.09 35.94 72.73
C GLN A 22 -21.78 35.43 73.34
N LYS A 23 -20.66 35.64 72.63
CA LYS A 23 -19.32 35.21 73.05
C LYS A 23 -18.88 35.88 74.36
N SER A 24 -18.31 35.11 75.28
CA SER A 24 -17.86 35.59 76.60
C SER A 24 -16.64 36.51 76.51
N LYS A 25 -16.35 37.31 77.56
CA LYS A 25 -15.17 38.20 77.59
C LYS A 25 -13.84 37.45 77.35
N LYS A 26 -13.71 36.21 77.82
CA LYS A 26 -12.52 35.36 77.63
C LYS A 26 -12.37 34.92 76.15
N GLN A 27 -13.47 34.52 75.50
CA GLN A 27 -13.48 34.18 74.07
C GLN A 27 -13.22 35.39 73.17
N LYS A 28 -13.70 36.58 73.55
CA LYS A 28 -13.43 37.81 72.80
C LYS A 28 -11.94 38.18 72.80
N LYS A 29 -11.24 38.03 73.93
CA LYS A 29 -9.77 38.23 74.00
C LYS A 29 -8.99 37.22 73.14
N SER A 30 -9.38 35.95 73.13
CA SER A 30 -8.77 34.93 72.26
C SER A 30 -8.93 35.23 70.76
N SER A 31 -10.03 35.87 70.36
CA SER A 31 -10.28 36.31 68.98
C SER A 31 -9.68 37.68 68.63
N GLN A 32 -8.93 38.32 69.55
CA GLN A 32 -8.51 39.72 69.38
C GLN A 32 -7.24 39.89 68.53
N ASN A 33 -6.50 38.81 68.27
CA ASN A 33 -5.31 38.78 67.40
C ASN A 33 -5.67 38.68 65.90
N GLY A 34 -6.82 39.22 65.49
CA GLY A 34 -7.32 39.16 64.12
C GLY A 34 -6.85 40.34 63.29
N ASN A 35 -5.77 40.15 62.53
CA ASN A 35 -5.29 41.09 61.51
C ASN A 35 -6.37 41.39 60.45
N VAL A 36 -6.09 42.41 59.62
CA VAL A 36 -6.93 42.85 58.49
C VAL A 36 -7.42 41.68 57.62
N ASP A 37 -6.60 40.63 57.48
CA ASP A 37 -6.90 39.41 56.73
C ASP A 37 -8.13 38.65 57.26
N GLN A 38 -8.35 38.57 58.57
CA GLN A 38 -9.57 37.93 59.11
C GLN A 38 -10.82 38.76 58.79
N ARG A 39 -10.70 40.08 58.67
CA ARG A 39 -11.80 40.95 58.23
C ARG A 39 -12.07 40.75 56.73
N LEU A 40 -11.02 40.64 55.92
CA LEU A 40 -11.11 40.33 54.48
C LEU A 40 -11.71 38.94 54.23
N GLN A 41 -11.27 37.91 54.96
CA GLN A 41 -11.83 36.55 54.89
C GLN A 41 -13.31 36.54 55.27
N ARG A 42 -13.70 37.20 56.38
CA ARG A 42 -15.13 37.34 56.74
C ARG A 42 -15.93 38.10 55.69
N GLN A 43 -15.36 39.14 55.09
CA GLN A 43 -16.00 39.91 54.02
C GLN A 43 -16.18 39.07 52.75
N ALA A 44 -15.16 38.29 52.36
CA ALA A 44 -15.22 37.37 51.22
C ALA A 44 -16.22 36.23 51.44
N ALA A 45 -16.21 35.58 52.62
CA ALA A 45 -17.18 34.55 52.97
C ALA A 45 -18.62 35.11 53.00
N LEU A 46 -18.80 36.33 53.52
CA LEU A 46 -20.11 37.00 53.54
C LEU A 46 -20.57 37.41 52.13
N GLN A 47 -19.65 37.80 51.24
CA GLN A 47 -19.92 38.00 49.81
C GLN A 47 -20.30 36.69 49.11
N GLN A 48 -19.58 35.59 49.34
CA GLN A 48 -19.94 34.26 48.82
C GLN A 48 -21.33 33.80 49.31
N ILE A 49 -21.69 34.09 50.57
CA ILE A 49 -23.04 33.84 51.09
C ILE A 49 -24.07 34.73 50.36
N ARG A 50 -23.79 36.02 50.14
CA ARG A 50 -24.71 36.90 49.38
C ARG A 50 -24.93 36.40 47.95
N ASP A 51 -23.86 36.01 47.25
CA ASP A 51 -23.92 35.53 45.87
C ASP A 51 -24.63 34.17 45.76
N SER A 52 -24.36 33.23 46.67
CA SER A 52 -25.00 31.89 46.67
C SER A 52 -26.45 31.90 47.14
N PHE A 53 -26.82 32.82 48.04
CA PHE A 53 -28.21 32.95 48.52
C PHE A 53 -29.05 33.95 47.73
N ASN A 54 -28.51 34.63 46.71
CA ASN A 54 -29.26 35.45 45.76
C ASN A 54 -29.29 34.83 44.34
N PRO A 55 -30.07 33.74 44.12
CA PRO A 55 -30.10 33.05 42.85
C PRO A 55 -30.75 33.84 41.71
N PHE A 56 -31.37 35.00 41.97
CA PHE A 56 -32.09 35.79 40.96
C PHE A 56 -31.20 36.77 40.18
N GLU A 57 -30.00 37.10 40.69
CA GLU A 57 -28.97 37.85 39.94
C GLU A 57 -28.26 37.00 38.88
N ILE A 58 -28.43 35.68 38.99
CA ILE A 58 -27.77 34.65 38.20
C ILE A 58 -28.81 33.94 37.32
N LYS A 59 -28.54 33.85 36.01
CA LYS A 59 -29.29 33.00 35.10
C LYS A 59 -28.51 31.70 34.88
N ALA A 60 -28.79 30.72 35.72
CA ALA A 60 -28.38 29.33 35.52
C ALA A 60 -29.42 28.56 34.69
N PRO A 61 -29.04 27.52 33.92
CA PRO A 61 -29.99 26.59 33.33
C PRO A 61 -30.69 25.77 34.42
N ALA A 62 -32.00 25.53 34.27
CA ALA A 62 -32.80 24.78 35.26
C ALA A 62 -32.57 23.26 35.25
N ARG A 63 -31.85 22.75 34.25
CA ARG A 63 -31.41 21.35 34.14
C ARG A 63 -29.89 21.36 33.96
N ASN A 64 -29.26 20.26 34.36
CA ASN A 64 -27.83 20.00 34.10
C ASN A 64 -27.54 19.96 32.59
N ALA A 65 -26.27 19.87 32.20
CA ALA A 65 -25.86 19.72 30.81
C ALA A 65 -26.66 18.60 30.11
N LYS A 66 -27.09 18.85 28.85
CA LYS A 66 -27.98 17.94 28.09
C LYS A 66 -27.34 16.58 27.83
N PHE A 67 -26.02 16.57 27.65
CA PHE A 67 -25.17 15.40 27.55
C PHE A 67 -24.09 15.54 28.62
N ALA A 68 -23.76 14.44 29.31
CA ALA A 68 -22.77 14.45 30.39
C ALA A 68 -21.42 13.93 29.89
N SER A 69 -20.52 14.84 29.56
CA SER A 69 -19.11 14.54 29.30
C SER A 69 -18.36 14.35 30.61
N MET A 70 -17.60 13.25 30.74
CA MET A 70 -16.72 13.04 31.91
C MET A 70 -15.45 13.91 31.88
N SER A 71 -15.04 14.36 30.70
CA SER A 71 -13.89 15.26 30.48
C SER A 71 -14.11 16.67 31.06
N ASP A 72 -15.33 17.21 30.97
CA ASP A 72 -15.62 18.60 31.33
C ASP A 72 -15.92 18.82 32.83
N ARG A 73 -15.60 17.84 33.69
CA ARG A 73 -15.91 17.86 35.13
C ARG A 73 -15.36 19.07 35.91
N ASN A 74 -14.37 19.77 35.35
CA ASN A 74 -13.74 20.96 35.95
C ASN A 74 -14.14 22.29 35.27
N ALA A 75 -14.95 22.27 34.21
CA ALA A 75 -15.38 23.50 33.54
C ALA A 75 -16.43 24.24 34.40
N PRO A 76 -16.22 25.52 34.78
CA PRO A 76 -17.21 26.27 35.53
C PRO A 76 -18.47 26.47 34.69
N VAL A 77 -19.62 26.12 35.24
CA VAL A 77 -20.93 26.30 34.57
C VAL A 77 -21.08 27.75 34.12
N THR A 78 -21.28 27.97 32.83
CA THR A 78 -21.36 29.30 32.21
C THR A 78 -22.63 30.03 32.65
N VAL A 79 -22.51 30.77 33.75
CA VAL A 79 -23.59 31.51 34.39
C VAL A 79 -23.67 32.93 33.83
N GLY A 80 -24.84 33.29 33.27
CA GLY A 80 -25.13 34.67 32.92
C GLY A 80 -25.48 35.51 34.15
N ARG A 81 -25.08 36.78 34.18
CA ARG A 81 -25.47 37.76 35.22
C ARG A 81 -26.33 38.89 34.60
N PRO A 82 -27.66 38.75 34.52
CA PRO A 82 -28.52 39.72 33.83
C PRO A 82 -28.55 41.11 34.47
N GLY A 83 -28.47 41.21 35.81
CA GLY A 83 -28.46 42.51 36.51
C GLY A 83 -27.21 43.33 36.19
N VAL A 84 -26.03 42.70 36.28
CA VAL A 84 -24.74 43.32 35.93
C VAL A 84 -24.69 43.71 34.45
N THR A 85 -25.06 42.81 33.54
CA THR A 85 -25.01 43.11 32.09
C THR A 85 -26.01 44.20 31.67
N LYS A 86 -27.22 44.24 32.25
CA LYS A 86 -28.17 45.34 32.03
C LYS A 86 -27.64 46.67 32.57
N SER A 87 -27.15 46.71 33.81
CA SER A 87 -26.67 47.95 34.43
C SER A 87 -25.41 48.50 33.73
N MET A 88 -24.50 47.64 33.28
CA MET A 88 -23.39 48.05 32.41
C MET A 88 -23.91 48.60 31.07
N GLY A 89 -24.87 47.92 30.43
CA GLY A 89 -25.51 48.41 29.21
C GLY A 89 -26.30 49.71 29.36
N GLU A 90 -26.79 50.06 30.55
CA GLU A 90 -27.38 51.38 30.81
C GLU A 90 -26.33 52.44 31.11
N LYS A 91 -25.22 52.07 31.76
CA LYS A 91 -24.07 52.98 31.95
C LYS A 91 -23.45 53.40 30.62
N THR A 92 -23.21 52.46 29.69
CA THR A 92 -22.67 52.79 28.36
C THR A 92 -23.61 53.70 27.57
N ARG A 93 -24.93 53.45 27.61
CA ARG A 93 -25.94 54.34 27.01
C ARG A 93 -25.94 55.74 27.63
N ARG A 94 -25.76 55.85 28.96
CA ARG A 94 -25.60 57.14 29.64
C ARG A 94 -24.29 57.85 29.36
N GLN A 95 -23.24 57.12 28.99
CA GLN A 95 -21.92 57.66 28.66
C GLN A 95 -21.82 58.12 27.21
N ASN A 96 -22.49 57.43 26.28
CA ASN A 96 -22.40 57.69 24.84
C ASN A 96 -23.65 58.43 24.33
N LEU A 97 -24.80 57.73 24.36
CA LEU A 97 -26.05 58.18 23.73
C LEU A 97 -26.66 59.40 24.42
N LEU A 98 -26.60 59.48 25.75
CA LEU A 98 -27.18 60.62 26.48
C LEU A 98 -26.45 61.95 26.17
N PRO A 99 -25.10 62.02 26.17
CA PRO A 99 -24.38 63.18 25.65
C PRO A 99 -24.73 63.52 24.21
N GLU A 100 -24.77 62.54 23.29
CA GLU A 100 -25.17 62.77 21.89
C GLU A 100 -26.56 63.42 21.78
N LEU A 101 -27.54 62.96 22.58
CA LEU A 101 -28.90 63.50 22.62
C LEU A 101 -28.90 64.94 23.16
N GLN A 102 -28.09 65.23 24.19
CA GLN A 102 -27.91 66.58 24.73
C GLN A 102 -27.20 67.53 23.75
N THR A 103 -26.27 67.02 22.94
CA THR A 103 -25.50 67.80 21.95
C THR A 103 -26.09 67.77 20.54
N ARG A 104 -27.25 67.15 20.32
CA ARG A 104 -27.86 66.99 18.98
C ARG A 104 -27.95 68.28 18.15
N ASN A 105 -28.15 69.42 18.81
CA ASN A 105 -28.26 70.74 18.17
C ASN A 105 -27.01 71.62 18.39
N LYS A 106 -25.87 71.03 18.78
CA LYS A 106 -24.60 71.71 19.04
C LYS A 106 -23.73 71.69 17.77
N SER A 107 -23.58 72.83 17.11
CA SER A 107 -22.59 73.00 16.06
C SER A 107 -21.21 73.32 16.66
N GLY A 108 -20.17 72.66 16.14
CA GLY A 108 -18.79 72.80 16.60
C GLY A 108 -18.49 72.11 17.94
N GLY A 109 -17.24 71.70 18.09
CA GLY A 109 -16.68 71.12 19.31
C GLY A 109 -15.27 71.62 19.56
N ILE A 110 -14.73 71.39 20.76
CA ILE A 110 -13.32 71.72 21.04
C ILE A 110 -12.42 70.73 20.31
N VAL A 111 -11.82 71.18 19.20
CA VAL A 111 -10.72 70.47 18.54
C VAL A 111 -9.47 70.71 19.39
N ASP A 112 -9.29 69.87 20.41
CA ASP A 112 -8.24 70.04 21.40
C ASP A 112 -6.86 69.71 20.83
N ARG A 113 -6.19 70.73 20.30
CA ARG A 113 -4.83 70.65 19.73
C ARG A 113 -3.73 70.73 20.78
N ARG A 114 -4.02 70.98 22.07
CA ARG A 114 -3.01 71.29 23.10
C ARG A 114 -2.07 70.14 23.45
N ILE A 115 -2.34 68.93 22.95
CA ILE A 115 -1.43 67.79 23.05
C ILE A 115 -0.08 68.19 22.42
N GLY A 116 0.95 68.25 23.27
CA GLY A 116 2.32 68.63 22.93
C GLY A 116 2.63 70.14 22.95
N GLU A 117 1.71 71.03 23.33
CA GLU A 117 1.99 72.49 23.28
C GLU A 117 2.73 73.03 24.50
N ASP A 118 2.43 72.51 25.70
CA ASP A 118 2.99 72.98 26.98
C ASP A 118 4.44 72.52 27.22
N ASP A 119 4.91 71.46 26.53
CA ASP A 119 6.29 70.98 26.62
C ASP A 119 7.21 71.70 25.62
N ALA A 120 7.98 72.68 26.11
CA ALA A 120 8.87 73.54 25.32
C ALA A 120 10.05 72.79 24.64
N THR A 121 10.26 71.51 24.93
CA THR A 121 11.34 70.68 24.38
C THR A 121 10.97 69.92 23.11
N MET A 122 9.68 69.77 22.78
CA MET A 122 9.21 68.97 21.65
C MET A 122 9.13 69.79 20.35
N THR A 123 9.65 69.25 19.24
CA THR A 123 9.62 69.92 17.93
C THR A 123 8.21 69.94 17.29
N PRO A 124 7.92 70.83 16.31
CA PRO A 124 6.60 70.92 15.68
C PRO A 124 6.12 69.60 15.04
N GLU A 125 7.05 68.82 14.49
CA GLU A 125 6.77 67.54 13.82
C GLU A 125 6.44 66.43 14.84
N GLU A 126 7.21 66.32 15.92
CA GLU A 126 6.93 65.38 17.00
C GLU A 126 5.60 65.68 17.70
N ARG A 127 5.24 66.96 17.85
CA ARG A 127 3.92 67.39 18.35
C ARG A 127 2.80 66.92 17.43
N ALA A 128 2.97 67.04 16.10
CA ALA A 128 2.02 66.52 15.13
C ALA A 128 1.92 64.99 15.18
N LEU A 129 3.06 64.29 15.34
CA LEU A 129 3.14 62.84 15.41
C LEU A 129 2.50 62.29 16.70
N GLN A 130 2.72 62.93 17.86
CA GLN A 130 2.02 62.58 19.11
C GLN A 130 0.51 62.83 19.03
N ARG A 131 0.07 63.92 18.38
CA ARG A 131 -1.37 64.16 18.10
C ARG A 131 -1.96 63.02 17.26
N PHE A 132 -1.28 62.64 16.18
CA PHE A 132 -1.69 61.53 15.31
C PHE A 132 -1.73 60.18 16.04
N ILE A 133 -0.73 59.86 16.88
CA ILE A 133 -0.74 58.65 17.73
C ILE A 133 -1.92 58.69 18.71
N ARG A 134 -2.16 59.83 19.38
CA ARG A 134 -3.23 59.98 20.37
C ARG A 134 -4.62 59.91 19.72
N GLU A 135 -4.75 60.41 18.49
CA GLU A 135 -5.95 60.32 17.67
C GLU A 135 -6.19 58.88 17.17
N LYS A 136 -5.18 58.19 16.63
CA LYS A 136 -5.27 56.74 16.32
C LYS A 136 -5.58 55.90 17.56
N GLN A 137 -5.05 56.23 18.74
CA GLN A 137 -5.39 55.56 20.00
C GLN A 137 -6.84 55.79 20.44
N ARG A 138 -7.43 56.97 20.16
CA ARG A 138 -8.85 57.23 20.39
C ARG A 138 -9.74 56.53 19.36
N ARG A 139 -9.38 56.57 18.06
CA ARG A 139 -10.10 55.83 17.00
C ARG A 139 -10.02 54.32 17.18
N LYS A 140 -8.94 53.74 17.75
CA LYS A 140 -8.88 52.32 18.12
C LYS A 140 -9.98 51.85 19.10
N ASN A 141 -10.68 52.77 19.78
CA ASN A 141 -11.83 52.45 20.64
C ASN A 141 -13.19 52.89 20.05
N GLY A 142 -13.27 53.28 18.78
CA GLY A 142 -14.49 53.75 18.13
C GLY A 142 -14.73 53.14 16.75
N GLY A 143 -15.76 52.29 16.64
CA GLY A 143 -16.49 52.00 15.40
C GLY A 143 -15.77 51.23 14.28
N LEU A 144 -16.06 49.94 14.14
CA LEU A 144 -15.74 49.12 12.94
C LEU A 144 -16.67 49.46 11.75
N PHE A 145 -16.87 50.74 11.42
CA PHE A 145 -17.92 51.17 10.48
C PHE A 145 -17.59 52.44 9.64
N ASP A 146 -16.31 52.78 9.47
CA ASP A 146 -15.86 53.65 8.36
C ASP A 146 -15.64 52.74 7.13
N LEU A 147 -16.35 52.99 6.03
CA LEU A 147 -16.36 52.19 4.78
C LEU A 147 -16.17 53.08 3.54
N GLU A 148 -15.31 54.10 3.63
CA GLU A 148 -14.84 54.91 2.49
C GLU A 148 -13.33 55.20 2.67
N GLY A 149 -12.47 54.63 1.82
CA GLY A 149 -11.03 54.90 1.80
C GLY A 149 -10.15 53.68 1.47
N ASP A 150 -9.93 53.48 0.17
CA ASP A 150 -9.16 52.42 -0.54
C ASP A 150 -7.86 51.87 0.09
N ASP A 151 -7.68 50.56 -0.14
CA ASP A 151 -6.55 49.87 -0.77
C ASP A 151 -5.09 50.31 -0.46
N GLU A 152 -4.43 49.55 0.43
CA GLU A 152 -3.10 48.91 0.26
C GLU A 152 -2.74 48.15 1.58
N GLU A 153 -2.01 47.03 1.48
CA GLU A 153 -1.79 46.01 2.53
C GLU A 153 -0.87 46.43 3.73
N PRO A 154 -0.66 45.60 4.81
CA PRO A 154 -1.33 44.35 5.22
C PRO A 154 -1.86 44.35 6.69
N GLN A 155 -2.66 43.30 6.96
CA GLN A 155 -3.15 42.75 8.25
C GLN A 155 -2.74 43.40 9.60
N THR A 156 -3.75 43.73 10.44
CA THR A 156 -3.62 43.66 11.91
C THR A 156 -4.81 42.93 12.54
N GLY A 157 -4.53 41.99 13.45
CA GLY A 157 -5.46 40.91 13.85
C GLY A 157 -6.83 41.32 14.42
N LEU A 158 -7.84 40.55 14.02
CA LEU A 158 -9.22 40.61 14.54
C LEU A 158 -9.24 40.20 16.02
N THR A 159 -10.21 40.64 16.84
CA THR A 159 -10.34 40.13 18.22
C THR A 159 -11.81 39.86 18.58
N HIS A 160 -12.10 38.76 19.27
CA HIS A 160 -13.45 38.42 19.73
C HIS A 160 -13.45 38.15 21.24
N LEU A 161 -14.38 38.77 21.97
CA LEU A 161 -14.51 38.69 23.44
C LEU A 161 -13.25 39.06 24.25
N GLY A 162 -12.32 39.84 23.67
CA GLY A 162 -11.12 40.32 24.36
C GLY A 162 -9.88 39.43 24.22
N ARG A 163 -9.86 38.53 23.23
CA ARG A 163 -8.66 37.81 22.78
C ARG A 163 -8.52 37.93 21.27
N ALA A 164 -7.28 38.07 20.79
CA ALA A 164 -7.00 38.11 19.36
C ALA A 164 -7.38 36.78 18.68
N LEU A 165 -8.04 36.94 17.54
CA LEU A 165 -8.21 35.98 16.47
C LEU A 165 -7.22 36.42 15.39
N ASP A 166 -5.97 35.99 15.53
CA ASP A 166 -5.03 36.05 14.41
C ASP A 166 -5.59 35.14 13.32
N LEU A 167 -5.77 35.68 12.11
CA LEU A 167 -6.45 35.03 10.99
C LEU A 167 -5.42 34.47 9.99
N GLU A 168 -4.33 33.92 10.55
CA GLU A 168 -3.20 33.32 9.83
C GLU A 168 -2.77 31.99 10.52
N ASP A 169 -3.78 31.21 10.92
CA ASP A 169 -3.70 29.75 11.02
C ASP A 169 -4.95 29.23 10.27
N GLY A 170 -4.94 29.40 8.95
CA GLY A 170 -6.03 29.00 8.06
C GLY A 170 -5.70 27.71 7.31
N GLU A 171 -6.42 26.63 7.59
CA GLU A 171 -6.55 25.54 6.61
C GLU A 171 -7.48 26.01 5.48
N THR A 172 -6.83 26.51 4.43
CA THR A 172 -7.22 26.45 3.00
C THR A 172 -8.59 27.01 2.59
N GLY A 173 -8.57 28.31 2.30
CA GLY A 173 -9.29 28.91 1.18
C GLY A 173 -8.32 29.85 0.45
N VAL A 174 -7.89 29.45 -0.75
CA VAL A 174 -7.11 30.31 -1.68
C VAL A 174 -8.14 31.10 -2.49
N ASP A 175 -7.86 32.38 -2.78
CA ASP A 175 -8.70 33.20 -3.68
C ASP A 175 -7.90 33.48 -4.96
N ASP A 176 -8.46 33.04 -6.09
CA ASP A 176 -7.83 33.11 -7.42
C ASP A 176 -8.19 34.43 -8.12
N PHE A 177 -7.29 35.43 -8.13
CA PHE A 177 -7.37 36.52 -9.13
C PHE A 177 -6.07 37.35 -9.32
N ASP A 178 -5.04 36.77 -9.94
CA ASP A 178 -4.18 37.54 -10.86
C ASP A 178 -3.53 36.62 -11.91
N GLU A 179 -4.25 36.38 -13.00
CA GLU A 179 -3.79 35.62 -14.17
C GLU A 179 -3.40 36.57 -15.30
N VAL A 180 -2.10 36.86 -15.49
CA VAL A 180 -1.56 37.24 -16.81
C VAL A 180 -0.10 36.77 -17.02
N LEU A 181 0.08 35.86 -17.99
CA LEU A 181 1.30 35.55 -18.76
C LEU A 181 2.49 34.75 -18.14
N SER A 182 2.44 33.44 -18.40
CA SER A 182 3.38 32.71 -19.29
C SER A 182 4.43 31.76 -18.66
N GLY A 183 4.24 30.45 -18.89
CA GLY A 183 5.35 29.55 -19.28
C GLY A 183 5.46 28.18 -18.59
N SER A 184 5.21 27.13 -19.37
CA SER A 184 5.68 25.72 -19.25
C SER A 184 5.37 24.87 -17.99
N ASP A 185 4.56 23.84 -18.26
CA ASP A 185 4.85 22.40 -18.06
C ASP A 185 5.01 21.79 -16.65
N ASP A 186 3.96 21.02 -16.33
CA ASP A 186 3.99 19.59 -15.97
C ASP A 186 4.95 19.06 -14.89
N ALA A 187 4.37 18.68 -13.75
CA ALA A 187 4.75 17.47 -13.03
C ALA A 187 3.59 17.01 -12.13
N THR A 188 3.18 15.76 -12.28
CA THR A 188 2.06 15.14 -11.57
C THR A 188 2.46 14.49 -10.24
N SER A 189 1.54 14.57 -9.28
CA SER A 189 1.13 13.51 -8.34
C SER A 189 2.15 12.78 -7.42
N GLN A 190 1.78 12.80 -6.13
CA GLN A 190 1.70 11.62 -5.25
C GLN A 190 2.95 11.10 -4.49
N ASP A 191 3.04 11.49 -3.21
CA ASP A 191 2.97 10.54 -2.07
C ASP A 191 2.86 11.30 -0.72
N GLY A 192 2.32 10.76 0.38
CA GLY A 192 1.79 9.40 0.54
C GLY A 192 2.26 8.71 1.83
N SER A 193 1.91 9.23 3.03
CA SER A 193 1.88 8.38 4.25
C SER A 193 1.00 8.97 5.37
N GLY A 194 0.15 8.14 5.95
CA GLY A 194 -0.72 8.51 7.08
C GLY A 194 -0.25 7.95 8.43
N LEU A 195 -1.19 7.34 9.16
CA LEU A 195 -0.97 6.48 10.35
C LEU A 195 -0.62 7.15 11.70
N LEU A 196 -1.61 7.77 12.34
CA LEU A 196 -1.82 7.67 13.78
C LEU A 196 -3.34 7.51 14.04
N LYS A 197 -3.86 6.53 14.80
CA LYS A 197 -3.16 5.53 15.64
C LYS A 197 -4.09 4.34 15.91
N ARG A 198 -3.67 3.09 15.59
CA ARG A 198 -4.29 1.90 16.18
C ARG A 198 -4.15 1.96 17.71
N ARG A 199 -5.24 1.79 18.45
CA ARG A 199 -5.22 1.44 19.87
C ARG A 199 -6.03 0.16 20.09
N ARG A 200 -5.34 -0.98 20.18
CA ARG A 200 -5.85 -2.16 20.87
C ARG A 200 -5.15 -2.31 22.21
N THR A 201 -5.89 -2.85 23.17
CA THR A 201 -5.46 -3.05 24.56
C THR A 201 -4.83 -4.42 24.74
N SER A 202 -3.73 -4.46 25.49
CA SER A 202 -3.13 -5.59 26.22
C SER A 202 -3.91 -6.92 26.30
N ALA A 203 -3.25 -8.05 25.99
CA ALA A 203 -2.84 -9.07 26.99
C ALA A 203 -2.17 -10.33 26.39
N GLY A 204 -0.96 -10.66 26.86
CA GLY A 204 -0.51 -12.06 27.14
C GLY A 204 0.52 -12.75 26.23
N SER A 205 1.66 -13.18 26.83
CA SER A 205 2.50 -14.39 26.50
C SER A 205 3.27 -14.38 25.15
N GLU A 206 4.54 -14.77 24.99
CA GLU A 206 5.70 -15.10 25.89
C GLU A 206 6.96 -15.41 25.00
N LEU A 207 8.20 -15.18 25.49
CA LEU A 207 9.50 -15.67 24.93
C LEU A 207 9.88 -15.16 23.50
N GLU A 208 11.13 -15.05 23.03
CA GLU A 208 12.49 -15.09 23.62
C GLU A 208 13.48 -14.30 22.71
N VAL A 209 14.63 -13.88 23.26
CA VAL A 209 15.97 -13.58 22.65
C VAL A 209 16.05 -13.17 21.15
N GLY A 210 16.63 -12.04 20.74
CA GLY A 210 17.44 -11.01 21.41
C GLY A 210 17.56 -9.76 20.50
N GLU A 211 18.65 -9.01 20.38
CA GLU A 211 19.98 -9.03 21.02
C GLU A 211 20.47 -7.57 21.30
N GLN A 212 21.72 -7.18 20.99
CA GLN A 212 22.41 -5.96 21.48
C GLN A 212 22.68 -4.85 20.44
N SER A 213 22.46 -3.59 20.85
CA SER A 213 23.48 -2.52 20.72
C SER A 213 23.18 -1.36 21.68
N GLU A 214 24.19 -0.83 22.39
CA GLU A 214 24.03 0.22 23.40
C GLU A 214 23.98 1.65 22.82
N GLY A 215 23.19 2.54 23.44
CA GLY A 215 23.05 3.94 23.03
C GLY A 215 22.24 4.77 24.04
N ASP A 216 22.81 4.99 25.22
CA ASP A 216 22.15 5.57 26.40
C ASP A 216 21.73 7.06 26.24
N LEU A 217 20.42 7.34 26.22
CA LEU A 217 19.83 8.65 26.56
C LEU A 217 18.38 8.49 27.09
N GLU A 218 18.11 9.08 28.25
CA GLU A 218 16.85 8.94 29.02
C GLU A 218 15.59 9.45 28.29
N GLU A 219 14.63 8.57 28.00
CA GLU A 219 13.27 8.96 27.62
C GLU A 219 12.45 9.40 28.84
N VAL A 220 12.16 10.70 28.94
CA VAL A 220 11.19 11.23 29.92
C VAL A 220 9.77 10.99 29.40
N GLU A 221 9.15 9.90 29.85
CA GLU A 221 7.77 9.54 29.50
C GLU A 221 6.76 10.60 30.01
N GLY A 222 6.32 11.46 29.08
CA GLY A 222 5.27 12.45 29.29
C GLY A 222 4.47 12.66 27.99
N PRO A 223 3.23 13.17 28.07
CA PRO A 223 2.41 13.36 26.88
C PRO A 223 3.12 14.31 25.90
N ALA A 224 3.34 13.83 24.66
CA ALA A 224 4.08 14.55 23.62
C ALA A 224 3.62 16.02 23.52
N ARG A 225 4.49 16.91 23.99
CA ARG A 225 4.22 18.35 24.02
C ARG A 225 4.13 18.83 22.58
N LYS A 226 3.07 19.58 22.24
CA LYS A 226 2.99 20.29 20.95
C LYS A 226 4.28 21.10 20.80
N ARG A 227 5.02 20.89 19.70
CA ARG A 227 6.29 21.59 19.44
C ARG A 227 6.09 23.07 19.66
N SER A 228 6.93 23.68 20.50
CA SER A 228 6.75 25.10 20.81
C SER A 228 7.03 25.94 19.56
N LYS A 229 6.44 27.14 19.45
CA LYS A 229 6.80 28.07 18.36
C LYS A 229 8.32 28.33 18.32
N HIS A 230 9.03 28.19 19.44
CA HIS A 230 10.49 28.27 19.49
C HIS A 230 11.19 27.06 18.84
N GLU A 231 10.69 25.83 19.03
CA GLU A 231 11.18 24.64 18.31
C GLU A 231 10.86 24.72 16.81
N VAL A 232 9.63 25.06 16.43
CA VAL A 232 9.23 25.21 15.03
C VAL A 232 10.05 26.32 14.36
N MET A 233 10.21 27.49 14.99
CA MET A 233 11.07 28.55 14.46
C MET A 233 12.55 28.15 14.41
N LYS A 234 13.04 27.29 15.32
CA LYS A 234 14.40 26.73 15.23
C LYS A 234 14.54 25.78 14.05
N GLU A 235 13.58 24.89 13.81
CA GLU A 235 13.56 24.01 12.63
C GLU A 235 13.48 24.81 11.33
N VAL A 236 12.62 25.84 11.26
CA VAL A 236 12.51 26.75 10.11
C VAL A 236 13.78 27.58 9.94
N MET A 237 14.40 28.07 11.02
CA MET A 237 15.70 28.77 10.96
C MET A 237 16.85 27.83 10.54
N ALA A 238 16.81 26.55 10.92
CA ALA A 238 17.80 25.57 10.50
C ALA A 238 17.62 25.24 9.02
N LYS A 239 16.41 24.90 8.57
CA LYS A 239 16.08 24.65 7.15
C LYS A 239 16.39 25.84 6.25
N SER A 240 16.01 27.06 6.65
CA SER A 240 16.31 28.27 5.87
C SER A 240 17.80 28.65 5.86
N LYS A 241 18.55 28.35 6.92
CA LYS A 241 20.03 28.46 6.90
C LYS A 241 20.67 27.41 6.01
N LEU A 242 20.18 26.17 6.05
CA LEU A 242 20.63 25.06 5.21
C LEU A 242 20.40 25.37 3.73
N HIS A 243 19.17 25.72 3.33
CA HIS A 243 18.88 26.18 1.96
C HIS A 243 19.55 27.51 1.56
N LYS A 244 20.04 28.31 2.51
CA LYS A 244 20.90 29.47 2.20
C LYS A 244 22.35 29.03 1.98
N TYR A 245 22.84 28.08 2.76
CA TYR A 245 24.16 27.50 2.60
C TYR A 245 24.27 26.68 1.31
N GLU A 246 23.26 25.88 0.97
CA GLU A 246 23.19 25.15 -0.32
C GLU A 246 23.25 26.10 -1.51
N ARG A 247 22.47 27.20 -1.49
CA ARG A 247 22.52 28.23 -2.54
C ARG A 247 23.85 28.99 -2.59
N GLN A 248 24.51 29.18 -1.44
CA GLN A 248 25.85 29.76 -1.41
C GLN A 248 26.88 28.78 -1.98
N LYS A 249 26.83 27.51 -1.58
CA LYS A 249 27.72 26.46 -2.06
C LYS A 249 27.56 26.23 -3.56
N ALA A 250 26.33 26.11 -4.06
CA ALA A 250 26.07 25.98 -5.49
C ALA A 250 26.64 27.18 -6.27
N LYS A 251 26.60 28.40 -5.70
CA LYS A 251 27.24 29.58 -6.31
C LYS A 251 28.77 29.52 -6.23
N GLU A 252 29.35 29.04 -5.12
CA GLU A 252 30.79 28.84 -4.97
C GLU A 252 31.31 27.76 -5.93
N ASP A 253 30.58 26.64 -6.09
CA ASP A 253 30.86 25.59 -7.07
C ASP A 253 30.81 26.14 -8.52
N ASP A 254 29.82 27.01 -8.82
CA ASP A 254 29.66 27.76 -10.08
C ASP A 254 30.83 28.73 -10.35
N ASP A 255 31.23 29.52 -9.35
CA ASP A 255 32.30 30.53 -9.45
C ASP A 255 33.69 29.86 -9.51
N ASP A 256 33.89 28.72 -8.83
CA ASP A 256 35.07 27.86 -8.98
C ASP A 256 35.13 27.23 -10.37
N LEU A 257 33.99 26.83 -10.96
CA LEU A 257 33.92 26.30 -12.33
C LEU A 257 34.24 27.40 -13.35
N ARG A 258 33.75 28.64 -13.15
CA ARG A 258 34.17 29.81 -13.96
C ARG A 258 35.66 30.06 -13.85
N ALA A 259 36.23 30.04 -12.64
CA ALA A 259 37.66 30.25 -12.42
C ALA A 259 38.52 29.16 -13.07
N LYS A 260 38.08 27.89 -13.04
CA LYS A 260 38.72 26.78 -13.76
C LYS A 260 38.69 27.03 -15.27
N LEU A 261 37.52 27.31 -15.85
CA LEU A 261 37.39 27.60 -17.28
C LEU A 261 38.24 28.81 -17.73
N ASP A 262 38.30 29.89 -16.94
CA ASP A 262 39.17 31.05 -17.23
C ASP A 262 40.67 30.68 -17.15
N SER A 263 41.06 29.78 -16.24
CA SER A 263 42.44 29.27 -16.15
C SER A 263 42.79 28.35 -17.32
N GLU A 264 41.88 27.44 -17.67
CA GLU A 264 41.99 26.50 -18.80
C GLU A 264 41.95 27.23 -20.15
N LEU A 265 41.28 28.38 -20.25
CA LEU A 265 41.33 29.25 -21.42
C LEU A 265 42.75 29.80 -21.66
N GLY A 266 43.54 30.03 -20.61
CA GLY A 266 44.96 30.38 -20.70
C GLY A 266 45.81 29.24 -21.27
N ASP A 267 45.54 28.00 -20.85
CA ASP A 267 46.20 26.82 -21.39
C ASP A 267 45.74 26.50 -22.82
N LEU A 268 44.46 26.70 -23.15
CA LEU A 268 43.89 26.52 -24.48
C LEU A 268 44.43 27.58 -25.46
N MET A 269 44.60 28.83 -25.02
CA MET A 269 45.35 29.85 -25.75
C MET A 269 46.82 29.46 -25.95
N SER A 270 47.46 28.83 -24.97
CA SER A 270 48.86 28.38 -25.06
C SER A 270 49.02 27.16 -26.00
N LEU A 271 48.02 26.30 -26.04
CA LEU A 271 47.89 25.17 -26.98
C LEU A 271 47.66 25.68 -28.42
N LEU A 272 46.74 26.64 -28.60
CA LEU A 272 46.42 27.25 -29.90
C LEU A 272 47.58 28.07 -30.47
N HIS A 273 48.37 28.74 -29.63
CA HIS A 273 49.60 29.42 -30.03
C HIS A 273 50.83 28.50 -30.09
N GLY A 274 50.66 27.18 -29.90
CA GLY A 274 51.67 26.16 -30.16
C GLY A 274 52.93 26.24 -29.29
N ARG A 275 52.84 26.78 -28.07
CA ARG A 275 54.02 27.04 -27.22
C ARG A 275 53.86 26.42 -25.82
N LYS A 276 54.25 25.14 -25.70
CA LYS A 276 54.36 24.45 -24.41
C LYS A 276 55.31 25.22 -23.48
N VAL A 277 54.83 25.54 -22.28
CA VAL A 277 55.64 26.02 -21.15
C VAL A 277 55.59 24.93 -20.08
N GLU A 278 56.76 24.49 -19.60
CA GLU A 278 56.83 23.46 -18.56
C GLU A 278 56.49 24.07 -17.17
N PRO A 279 55.66 23.40 -16.34
CA PRO A 279 55.34 23.90 -15.01
C PRO A 279 56.54 23.74 -14.04
N PRO A 280 56.78 24.72 -13.14
CA PRO A 280 57.88 24.65 -12.19
C PRO A 280 57.61 23.67 -11.05
N LYS A 281 58.66 22.95 -10.63
CA LYS A 281 58.62 22.00 -9.50
C LYS A 281 58.49 22.74 -8.17
N THR A 282 57.52 22.37 -7.33
CA THR A 282 57.42 22.81 -5.93
C THR A 282 57.50 21.62 -4.96
N ASN A 283 58.15 21.84 -3.81
CA ASN A 283 58.58 20.77 -2.91
C ASN A 283 57.60 20.55 -1.74
N GLY A 284 57.16 19.29 -1.57
CA GLY A 284 57.01 18.58 -0.29
C GLY A 284 56.22 19.20 0.89
N ALA A 285 55.15 18.50 1.29
CA ALA A 285 54.66 18.45 2.67
C ALA A 285 54.34 16.98 3.05
N ILE A 286 54.42 16.64 4.33
CA ILE A 286 54.52 15.26 4.84
C ILE A 286 53.25 14.85 5.60
N SER A 287 52.78 13.62 5.37
CA SER A 287 51.93 12.89 6.32
C SER A 287 52.32 11.39 6.43
N GLU A 288 52.01 10.84 7.60
CA GLU A 288 52.44 9.57 8.23
C GLU A 288 52.16 8.26 7.44
N PRO A 289 52.69 7.09 7.89
CA PRO A 289 52.89 5.94 7.01
C PRO A 289 51.88 4.79 7.20
N THR A 290 51.01 4.57 6.21
CA THR A 290 50.53 3.23 5.86
C THR A 290 51.43 2.64 4.76
N VAL A 291 51.75 1.34 4.86
CA VAL A 291 52.73 0.70 3.96
C VAL A 291 52.04 0.20 2.69
N ASN A 292 51.65 1.14 1.83
CA ASN A 292 51.10 0.83 0.50
C ASN A 292 52.19 0.14 -0.35
N ALA A 293 51.81 -0.87 -1.13
CA ALA A 293 52.73 -1.64 -1.97
C ALA A 293 53.54 -0.76 -2.95
N ASP A 294 52.92 0.31 -3.45
CA ASP A 294 53.53 1.32 -4.33
C ASP A 294 54.77 1.99 -3.72
N ARG A 295 54.80 2.14 -2.38
CA ARG A 295 55.93 2.71 -1.65
C ARG A 295 57.11 1.75 -1.58
N LEU A 296 56.85 0.44 -1.64
CA LEU A 296 57.88 -0.59 -1.75
C LEU A 296 58.45 -0.66 -3.18
N ALA A 297 57.61 -0.44 -4.20
CA ALA A 297 58.06 -0.31 -5.59
C ALA A 297 58.95 0.93 -5.80
N MET A 298 58.61 2.07 -5.19
CA MET A 298 59.47 3.27 -5.19
C MET A 298 60.83 3.03 -4.51
N MET A 299 60.90 2.22 -3.44
CA MET A 299 62.17 1.84 -2.80
C MET A 299 63.09 0.98 -3.69
N GLN A 300 62.56 0.35 -4.74
CA GLN A 300 63.36 -0.40 -5.72
C GLN A 300 63.89 0.47 -6.88
N GLY A 301 63.65 1.78 -6.84
CA GLY A 301 64.28 2.74 -7.77
C GLY A 301 63.75 2.71 -9.21
N LYS A 302 62.66 1.98 -9.49
CA LYS A 302 61.98 2.05 -10.79
C LYS A 302 61.25 3.39 -10.92
N PRO A 303 61.29 4.07 -12.08
CA PRO A 303 60.50 5.27 -12.31
C PRO A 303 59.00 4.93 -12.29
N ARG A 304 58.17 5.87 -11.82
CA ARG A 304 56.72 5.68 -11.64
C ARG A 304 56.03 5.15 -12.90
N GLU A 305 56.37 5.70 -14.07
CA GLU A 305 55.89 5.25 -15.38
C GLU A 305 56.15 3.76 -15.68
N VAL A 306 57.18 3.15 -15.10
CA VAL A 306 57.47 1.71 -15.25
C VAL A 306 56.72 0.89 -14.21
N ALA A 307 56.48 1.43 -13.01
CA ALA A 307 55.61 0.79 -12.03
C ALA A 307 54.14 0.77 -12.50
N ASP A 308 53.66 1.88 -13.09
CA ASP A 308 52.33 2.00 -13.66
C ASP A 308 52.20 1.07 -14.89
N LYS A 309 53.19 1.00 -15.78
CA LYS A 309 53.21 0.01 -16.89
C LYS A 309 53.29 -1.44 -16.41
N GLU A 310 54.02 -1.73 -15.32
CA GLU A 310 54.03 -3.06 -14.71
C GLU A 310 52.67 -3.40 -14.08
N TYR A 311 51.98 -2.43 -13.48
CA TYR A 311 50.62 -2.58 -12.97
C TYR A 311 49.62 -2.82 -14.10
N ASP A 312 49.61 -2.00 -15.16
CA ASP A 312 48.77 -2.18 -16.35
C ASP A 312 49.05 -3.52 -17.04
N SER A 313 50.32 -3.96 -17.10
CA SER A 313 50.67 -5.27 -17.66
C SER A 313 50.14 -6.42 -16.80
N ARG A 314 50.12 -6.26 -15.46
CA ARG A 314 49.52 -7.24 -14.55
C ARG A 314 48.00 -7.21 -14.60
N LEU A 315 47.37 -6.06 -14.78
CA LEU A 315 45.93 -5.94 -14.91
C LEU A 315 45.47 -6.59 -16.23
N ARG A 316 46.20 -6.38 -17.33
CA ARG A 316 46.00 -7.12 -18.59
C ARG A 316 46.27 -8.62 -18.43
N GLN A 317 47.31 -9.02 -17.70
CA GLN A 317 47.56 -10.43 -17.41
C GLN A 317 46.47 -11.07 -16.56
N LEU A 318 45.89 -10.35 -15.59
CA LEU A 318 44.75 -10.82 -14.78
C LEU A 318 43.44 -10.87 -15.57
N ALA A 319 43.24 -9.96 -16.53
CA ALA A 319 42.12 -10.00 -17.46
C ALA A 319 42.21 -11.18 -18.45
N LEU A 320 43.43 -11.68 -18.71
CA LEU A 320 43.71 -12.87 -19.53
C LEU A 320 43.77 -14.18 -18.69
N ASP A 321 44.18 -14.13 -17.42
CA ASP A 321 44.18 -15.25 -16.45
C ASP A 321 42.85 -15.25 -15.65
N GLN A 322 41.73 -15.37 -16.37
CA GLN A 322 40.42 -15.58 -15.76
C GLN A 322 40.34 -16.97 -15.13
N ARG A 323 40.77 -17.07 -13.88
CA ARG A 323 40.49 -18.24 -13.05
C ARG A 323 39.02 -18.26 -12.67
N ALA A 324 38.43 -19.45 -12.68
CA ALA A 324 37.05 -19.66 -12.25
C ALA A 324 36.77 -19.02 -10.88
N ALA A 325 35.59 -18.44 -10.74
CA ALA A 325 35.13 -17.86 -9.49
C ALA A 325 35.09 -18.93 -8.37
N PRO A 326 35.30 -18.56 -7.10
CA PRO A 326 35.22 -19.50 -6.00
C PRO A 326 33.78 -20.03 -5.87
N ALA A 327 33.59 -21.31 -6.18
CA ALA A 327 32.31 -21.99 -6.01
C ALA A 327 31.81 -21.96 -4.56
N ASP A 328 30.50 -22.04 -4.40
CA ASP A 328 29.83 -22.03 -3.10
C ASP A 328 30.31 -23.13 -2.15
N ARG A 329 30.08 -22.90 -0.85
CA ARG A 329 30.46 -23.84 0.22
C ARG A 329 29.92 -25.23 -0.07
N THR A 330 30.80 -26.20 -0.34
CA THR A 330 30.48 -27.61 -0.54
C THR A 330 29.54 -28.12 0.57
N LYS A 331 28.27 -28.35 0.24
CA LYS A 331 27.27 -28.89 1.16
C LYS A 331 27.67 -30.31 1.60
N THR A 332 27.40 -30.66 2.85
CA THR A 332 27.59 -32.02 3.34
C THR A 332 26.55 -32.97 2.74
N GLU A 333 26.85 -34.27 2.64
CA GLU A 333 25.91 -35.28 2.14
C GLU A 333 24.57 -35.28 2.91
N GLU A 334 24.59 -35.04 4.23
CA GLU A 334 23.38 -34.94 5.05
C GLU A 334 22.59 -33.65 4.80
N GLU A 335 23.23 -32.56 4.37
CA GLU A 335 22.55 -31.34 3.93
C GLU A 335 21.94 -31.54 2.52
N LYS A 336 22.68 -32.13 1.57
CA LYS A 336 22.17 -32.46 0.23
C LYS A 336 20.92 -33.36 0.30
N ALA A 337 21.00 -34.47 1.03
CA ALA A 337 19.87 -35.38 1.21
C ALA A 337 18.65 -34.74 1.92
N LYS A 338 18.85 -33.69 2.72
CA LYS A 338 17.74 -32.91 3.31
C LYS A 338 17.13 -31.94 2.30
N ASP A 339 17.96 -31.23 1.54
CA ASP A 339 17.52 -30.33 0.47
C ASP A 339 16.71 -31.10 -0.58
N GLU A 340 17.19 -32.28 -1.01
CA GLU A 340 16.49 -33.23 -1.89
C GLU A 340 15.16 -33.71 -1.29
N ALA A 341 15.15 -34.14 -0.02
CA ALA A 341 13.94 -34.58 0.65
C ALA A 341 12.89 -33.45 0.76
N GLU A 342 13.33 -32.21 0.98
CA GLU A 342 12.46 -31.03 0.92
C GLU A 342 11.99 -30.72 -0.50
N ARG A 343 12.85 -30.84 -1.53
CA ARG A 343 12.52 -30.67 -2.95
C ARG A 343 11.43 -31.65 -3.36
N LEU A 344 11.61 -32.94 -3.06
CA LEU A 344 10.64 -34.01 -3.31
C LEU A 344 9.32 -33.79 -2.57
N LYS A 345 9.37 -33.33 -1.31
CA LYS A 345 8.17 -32.99 -0.54
C LYS A 345 7.40 -31.80 -1.14
N LYS A 346 8.10 -30.72 -1.52
CA LYS A 346 7.52 -29.55 -2.21
C LYS A 346 6.89 -29.95 -3.55
N LEU A 347 7.55 -30.82 -4.31
CA LEU A 347 7.06 -31.41 -5.56
C LEU A 347 5.78 -32.24 -5.35
N GLU A 348 5.75 -33.12 -4.35
CA GLU A 348 4.57 -33.94 -4.05
C GLU A 348 3.39 -33.08 -3.54
N GLU A 349 3.64 -32.06 -2.71
CA GLU A 349 2.62 -31.10 -2.31
C GLU A 349 2.06 -30.32 -3.51
N ALA A 350 2.91 -29.83 -4.41
CA ALA A 350 2.50 -29.14 -5.63
C ALA A 350 1.72 -30.06 -6.59
N ARG A 351 2.14 -31.33 -6.73
CA ARG A 351 1.42 -32.36 -7.48
C ARG A 351 0.04 -32.63 -6.87
N GLN A 352 -0.07 -32.70 -5.53
CA GLN A 352 -1.34 -32.90 -4.86
C GLN A 352 -2.28 -31.68 -4.96
N ARG A 353 -1.76 -30.44 -4.93
CA ARG A 353 -2.54 -29.21 -5.24
C ARG A 353 -3.14 -29.30 -6.64
N ARG A 354 -2.30 -29.55 -7.66
CA ARG A 354 -2.73 -29.74 -9.06
C ARG A 354 -3.73 -30.88 -9.22
N MET A 355 -3.59 -31.98 -8.49
CA MET A 355 -4.55 -33.09 -8.50
C MET A 355 -5.91 -32.72 -7.89
N ARG A 356 -5.94 -31.86 -6.85
CA ARG A 356 -7.19 -31.36 -6.26
C ARG A 356 -7.92 -30.35 -7.15
N GLY A 357 -7.22 -29.74 -8.12
CA GLY A 357 -7.77 -28.63 -8.90
C GLY A 357 -7.87 -27.34 -8.08
N GLU A 358 -7.11 -27.26 -6.98
CA GLU A 358 -6.82 -25.98 -6.35
C GLU A 358 -5.97 -25.18 -7.34
N GLU A 359 -6.41 -23.98 -7.68
CA GLU A 359 -5.56 -23.01 -8.35
C GLU A 359 -4.28 -22.86 -7.52
N ALA A 360 -3.16 -22.56 -8.19
CA ALA A 360 -2.01 -22.05 -7.47
C ALA A 360 -2.37 -20.65 -6.98
N ASP A 361 -3.13 -20.58 -5.87
CA ASP A 361 -3.25 -19.40 -5.03
C ASP A 361 -1.83 -18.93 -4.79
N GLU A 362 -1.47 -17.86 -5.48
CA GLU A 362 -0.23 -17.13 -5.27
C GLU A 362 -0.05 -16.97 -3.76
N SER A 363 1.13 -17.33 -3.25
CA SER A 363 1.45 -17.17 -1.84
C SER A 363 1.02 -15.77 -1.41
N GLY A 364 0.38 -15.63 -0.24
CA GLY A 364 -0.27 -14.38 0.16
C GLY A 364 0.62 -13.12 0.11
N ASP A 365 1.95 -13.31 0.08
CA ASP A 365 2.96 -12.30 -0.22
C ASP A 365 2.79 -11.62 -1.59
N ASP A 366 2.56 -12.39 -2.66
CA ASP A 366 2.60 -11.84 -4.03
C ASP A 366 1.36 -11.02 -4.34
N ARG A 367 0.22 -11.29 -3.68
CA ARG A 367 -0.96 -10.40 -3.72
C ARG A 367 -0.71 -9.06 -3.03
N GLU A 368 0.16 -9.01 -2.01
CA GLU A 368 0.59 -7.78 -1.33
C GLU A 368 1.69 -7.03 -2.13
N LYS A 369 2.47 -7.74 -2.95
CA LYS A 369 3.40 -7.13 -3.93
C LYS A 369 2.69 -6.62 -5.19
N ALA A 370 1.73 -7.37 -5.75
CA ALA A 370 0.95 -6.96 -6.92
C ALA A 370 0.15 -5.68 -6.64
N ALA A 371 -0.45 -5.56 -5.46
CA ALA A 371 -1.12 -4.33 -5.01
C ALA A 371 -0.18 -3.12 -4.80
N LYS A 372 1.14 -3.34 -4.75
CA LYS A 372 2.17 -2.26 -4.77
C LYS A 372 2.67 -1.97 -6.19
N ARG A 373 2.75 -2.98 -7.06
CA ARG A 373 3.20 -2.83 -8.45
C ARG A 373 2.14 -2.19 -9.36
N SER A 374 0.85 -2.33 -9.09
CA SER A 374 -0.22 -1.66 -9.86
C SER A 374 -0.46 -0.18 -9.50
N GLY A 375 0.29 0.38 -8.53
CA GLY A 375 0.13 1.77 -8.09
C GLY A 375 1.01 2.79 -8.82
N ARG A 376 1.78 2.40 -9.85
CA ARG A 376 2.78 3.27 -10.48
C ARG A 376 2.80 3.15 -12.01
N GLY A 377 1.74 3.63 -12.63
CA GLY A 377 1.61 3.88 -14.07
C GLY A 377 0.37 4.73 -14.31
N GLY A 378 0.55 5.96 -14.82
CA GLY A 378 -0.56 6.87 -15.12
C GLY A 378 -1.38 6.41 -16.33
N GLY A 379 -2.48 7.08 -16.70
CA GLY A 379 -3.07 8.31 -16.14
C GLY A 379 -4.41 8.58 -16.82
N ASP A 380 -5.12 9.60 -16.36
CA ASP A 380 -6.52 9.88 -16.67
C ASP A 380 -6.90 9.87 -18.18
N ASP A 381 -8.03 9.24 -18.47
CA ASP A 381 -9.04 9.78 -19.38
C ASP A 381 -10.37 9.75 -18.60
N ASP A 382 -10.97 10.91 -18.40
CA ASP A 382 -12.14 11.12 -17.54
C ASP A 382 -13.46 11.05 -18.34
N ASP A 383 -14.59 10.99 -17.63
CA ASP A 383 -15.98 11.01 -18.15
C ASP A 383 -16.45 9.83 -19.05
N MET A 384 -17.24 8.93 -18.45
CA MET A 384 -18.69 8.94 -18.70
C MET A 384 -19.46 8.06 -17.69
N ASP A 385 -20.31 8.70 -16.88
CA ASP A 385 -21.34 8.03 -16.08
C ASP A 385 -22.28 7.20 -16.99
N MET A 386 -22.16 5.87 -16.94
CA MET A 386 -23.21 4.96 -17.42
C MET A 386 -23.55 3.91 -16.37
N GLN A 387 -24.64 4.23 -15.68
CA GLN A 387 -25.52 3.31 -15.00
C GLN A 387 -25.84 2.09 -15.88
N ASP A 388 -25.48 0.87 -15.45
CA ASP A 388 -26.26 -0.31 -15.83
C ASP A 388 -26.19 -1.45 -14.80
N ASP A 389 -27.36 -2.07 -14.58
CA ASP A 389 -27.48 -3.36 -13.91
C ASP A 389 -27.01 -4.45 -14.90
N VAL A 390 -25.82 -5.01 -14.67
CA VAL A 390 -25.41 -6.23 -15.39
C VAL A 390 -25.12 -7.33 -14.37
N GLU A 391 -25.95 -8.37 -14.40
CA GLU A 391 -25.64 -9.63 -13.71
C GLU A 391 -24.25 -10.10 -14.15
N SER A 392 -23.38 -10.43 -13.17
CA SER A 392 -22.07 -11.01 -13.49
C SER A 392 -22.28 -12.39 -14.10
N VAL A 393 -22.39 -12.42 -15.43
CA VAL A 393 -22.35 -13.64 -16.24
C VAL A 393 -21.09 -14.38 -15.82
N ARG A 394 -21.29 -15.58 -15.27
CA ARG A 394 -20.17 -16.45 -14.95
C ARG A 394 -19.49 -16.80 -16.25
N ASP A 395 -18.20 -16.50 -16.34
CA ASP A 395 -17.41 -16.88 -17.50
C ASP A 395 -17.10 -18.38 -17.39
N ASP A 396 -18.03 -19.19 -17.91
CA ASP A 396 -17.94 -20.66 -17.94
C ASP A 396 -16.66 -21.14 -18.68
N ALA A 397 -15.98 -20.28 -19.46
CA ALA A 397 -14.70 -20.61 -20.11
C ALA A 397 -13.49 -20.48 -19.16
N ALA A 398 -13.57 -19.63 -18.13
CA ALA A 398 -12.54 -19.51 -17.10
C ALA A 398 -12.48 -20.77 -16.21
N GLU A 399 -13.64 -21.33 -15.85
CA GLU A 399 -13.77 -22.60 -15.11
C GLU A 399 -13.19 -23.80 -15.90
N PHE A 400 -13.01 -23.65 -17.22
CA PHE A 400 -12.41 -24.65 -18.10
C PHE A 400 -10.94 -24.39 -18.48
N GLY A 401 -10.30 -23.37 -17.88
CA GLY A 401 -8.89 -23.06 -18.13
C GLY A 401 -8.57 -22.59 -19.55
N LEU A 402 -9.56 -22.00 -20.25
CA LEU A 402 -9.39 -21.44 -21.60
C LEU A 402 -9.03 -19.95 -21.60
N GLY A 403 -9.01 -19.30 -20.43
CA GLY A 403 -8.43 -17.98 -20.26
C GLY A 403 -6.93 -18.01 -20.59
N VAL A 404 -6.46 -17.05 -21.38
CA VAL A 404 -5.04 -16.96 -21.82
C VAL A 404 -4.17 -16.44 -20.66
N ALA A 405 -3.95 -17.29 -19.66
CA ALA A 405 -2.98 -17.06 -18.60
C ALA A 405 -1.60 -17.49 -19.11
N SER A 406 -0.71 -16.53 -19.37
CA SER A 406 0.70 -16.78 -19.68
C SER A 406 1.48 -17.14 -18.41
N THR A 407 1.15 -18.27 -17.79
CA THR A 407 1.81 -18.76 -16.58
C THR A 407 3.02 -19.63 -16.96
N LYS A 408 4.22 -19.07 -16.84
CA LYS A 408 5.47 -19.85 -16.82
C LYS A 408 5.57 -20.62 -15.50
N THR A 409 4.82 -21.71 -15.36
CA THR A 409 5.01 -22.64 -14.23
C THR A 409 6.34 -23.38 -14.41
N LYS A 410 7.40 -22.94 -13.71
CA LYS A 410 8.64 -23.72 -13.59
C LYS A 410 8.29 -25.09 -13.00
N MET A 411 8.58 -26.16 -13.73
CA MET A 411 8.56 -27.54 -13.22
C MET A 411 9.90 -27.79 -12.53
N PRO A 412 9.95 -28.05 -11.21
CA PRO A 412 11.22 -28.29 -10.53
C PRO A 412 11.90 -29.55 -11.05
N VAL A 413 13.22 -29.49 -11.16
CA VAL A 413 14.06 -30.56 -11.72
C VAL A 413 13.89 -31.83 -10.89
N LEU A 414 13.73 -32.95 -11.60
CA LEU A 414 13.85 -34.30 -11.07
C LEU A 414 15.23 -34.79 -11.50
N ASP A 415 16.13 -35.02 -10.54
CA ASP A 415 17.37 -35.72 -10.83
C ASP A 415 16.99 -37.15 -11.18
N ASP A 416 17.18 -37.52 -12.44
CA ASP A 416 16.94 -38.87 -12.91
C ASP A 416 18.17 -39.70 -12.44
N GLU A 417 17.96 -40.71 -11.58
CA GLU A 417 19.03 -41.60 -11.02
C GLU A 417 19.82 -42.40 -12.08
N ASP A 418 19.58 -42.15 -13.37
CA ASP A 418 20.28 -42.70 -14.52
C ASP A 418 21.14 -41.59 -15.17
N GLU A 419 22.12 -41.06 -14.44
CA GLU A 419 23.19 -40.25 -15.02
C GLU A 419 23.91 -41.10 -16.09
N PHE A 420 23.98 -40.60 -17.33
CA PHE A 420 24.64 -41.33 -18.40
C PHE A 420 26.15 -41.28 -18.15
N GLU A 421 26.72 -42.36 -17.61
CA GLU A 421 28.16 -42.61 -17.62
C GLU A 421 28.67 -42.45 -19.08
N LEU A 422 29.28 -41.30 -19.37
CA LEU A 422 29.92 -41.02 -20.64
C LEU A 422 31.34 -41.56 -20.60
N ASP A 423 31.74 -42.29 -21.65
CA ASP A 423 33.16 -42.63 -21.84
C ASP A 423 33.97 -41.32 -21.95
N GLU A 424 34.93 -41.13 -21.04
CA GLU A 424 35.75 -39.91 -20.85
C GLU A 424 36.56 -39.47 -22.11
N ASP A 425 36.62 -40.30 -23.15
CA ASP A 425 37.35 -40.08 -24.41
C ASP A 425 36.60 -39.17 -25.42
N LEU A 426 35.42 -38.63 -25.09
CA LEU A 426 34.52 -37.95 -26.04
C LEU A 426 34.64 -36.41 -26.12
N VAL A 427 35.42 -35.76 -25.25
CA VAL A 427 35.62 -34.30 -25.29
C VAL A 427 37.10 -33.98 -25.50
N ALA A 428 37.48 -33.69 -26.75
CA ALA A 428 38.81 -33.19 -27.08
C ALA A 428 38.95 -31.73 -26.64
N SER A 429 39.59 -31.51 -25.49
CA SER A 429 40.18 -30.21 -25.16
C SER A 429 41.35 -29.90 -26.10
N ASP A 430 41.58 -28.61 -26.32
CA ASP A 430 42.62 -27.99 -27.18
C ASP A 430 42.38 -28.01 -28.70
N SER A 431 41.77 -26.92 -29.18
CA SER A 431 42.09 -26.35 -30.49
C SER A 431 42.12 -24.82 -30.39
N GLU A 432 43.31 -24.23 -30.24
CA GLU A 432 43.55 -22.81 -30.55
C GLU A 432 42.99 -22.48 -31.93
N VAL A 433 42.00 -21.59 -31.99
CA VAL A 433 41.58 -20.92 -33.23
C VAL A 433 41.80 -19.43 -33.02
N ASP A 434 42.97 -18.99 -33.46
CA ASP A 434 43.29 -17.58 -33.67
C ASP A 434 42.27 -16.97 -34.66
N SER A 435 41.73 -15.80 -34.32
CA SER A 435 40.71 -15.11 -35.12
C SER A 435 40.88 -13.60 -35.01
N GLU A 436 41.98 -13.12 -35.58
CA GLU A 436 42.11 -11.72 -36.00
C GLU A 436 40.99 -11.38 -37.01
N SER A 437 40.01 -10.57 -36.59
CA SER A 437 39.12 -9.87 -37.51
C SER A 437 38.78 -8.47 -36.99
N ASP A 438 39.21 -7.46 -37.75
CA ASP A 438 38.83 -6.05 -37.58
C ASP A 438 37.31 -5.89 -37.46
N GLY A 439 36.87 -5.03 -36.54
CA GLY A 439 35.48 -4.63 -36.33
C GLY A 439 35.43 -3.30 -35.59
N GLU A 440 34.81 -2.30 -36.20
CA GLU A 440 34.88 -0.89 -35.77
C GLU A 440 34.17 -0.66 -34.41
N GLU A 441 34.83 0.06 -33.49
CA GLU A 441 34.21 0.53 -32.23
C GLU A 441 33.18 1.63 -32.54
N SER A 442 31.91 1.40 -32.19
CA SER A 442 30.91 2.46 -32.00
C SER A 442 30.40 2.40 -30.56
N ASP A 443 30.74 3.43 -29.79
CA ASP A 443 30.36 3.62 -28.38
C ASP A 443 28.88 4.07 -28.22
N GLU A 444 28.44 4.12 -26.97
CA GLU A 444 27.20 4.73 -26.44
C GLU A 444 25.89 3.94 -26.61
N HIS A 445 25.58 3.08 -25.62
CA HIS A 445 24.58 3.46 -24.60
C HIS A 445 24.60 2.55 -23.36
N LEU A 446 25.05 3.09 -22.22
CA LEU A 446 24.80 2.49 -20.91
C LEU A 446 23.46 3.00 -20.37
N THR A 447 22.48 2.11 -20.22
CA THR A 447 21.27 2.35 -19.42
C THR A 447 21.17 1.32 -18.32
N ASN A 448 21.26 1.76 -17.07
CA ASN A 448 21.04 0.91 -15.90
C ASN A 448 19.65 0.25 -15.98
N GLY A 449 19.61 -1.09 -15.96
CA GLY A 449 18.42 -1.89 -15.66
C GLY A 449 18.58 -2.53 -14.28
N ASP A 450 17.48 -2.74 -13.57
CA ASP A 450 17.49 -3.32 -12.21
C ASP A 450 18.02 -4.77 -12.19
N ASP A 451 18.98 -5.04 -11.31
CA ASP A 451 19.42 -6.40 -10.95
C ASP A 451 18.42 -7.05 -9.98
N GLU A 452 17.43 -7.80 -10.48
CA GLU A 452 16.53 -8.65 -9.64
C GLU A 452 16.32 -10.11 -10.15
N ASP A 453 16.97 -10.56 -11.23
CA ASP A 453 16.65 -11.85 -11.91
C ASP A 453 17.76 -12.94 -11.92
N GLU A 454 18.91 -12.77 -11.24
CA GLU A 454 20.04 -13.72 -11.32
C GLU A 454 19.84 -15.10 -10.65
N GLN A 455 18.87 -15.28 -9.74
CA GLN A 455 18.67 -16.56 -9.02
C GLN A 455 17.94 -17.66 -9.82
N ALA A 456 17.84 -17.50 -11.14
CA ALA A 456 17.10 -18.42 -12.01
C ALA A 456 17.99 -19.41 -12.77
N GLU A 457 19.30 -19.15 -12.88
CA GLU A 457 20.20 -19.84 -13.83
C GLU A 457 20.98 -21.01 -13.19
N ASP A 458 21.19 -21.00 -11.87
CA ASP A 458 22.01 -22.01 -11.15
C ASP A 458 21.43 -23.45 -11.11
N GLU A 459 20.14 -23.66 -11.39
CA GLU A 459 19.50 -25.01 -11.40
C GLU A 459 19.45 -25.66 -12.80
N GLU A 460 19.85 -24.97 -13.88
CA GLU A 460 19.79 -25.54 -15.25
C GLU A 460 21.07 -26.31 -15.65
N ASP A 461 22.09 -26.30 -14.78
CA ASP A 461 23.48 -26.68 -15.10
C ASP A 461 23.90 -28.11 -14.68
N GLU A 462 23.16 -28.81 -13.80
CA GLU A 462 23.63 -30.09 -13.21
C GLU A 462 23.88 -31.20 -14.25
N PHE A 463 23.10 -31.25 -15.35
CA PHE A 463 23.32 -32.21 -16.45
C PHE A 463 24.62 -31.99 -17.25
N VAL A 464 25.26 -30.81 -17.12
CA VAL A 464 26.48 -30.45 -17.85
C VAL A 464 27.67 -30.26 -16.91
N ARG A 465 27.47 -29.81 -15.67
CA ARG A 465 28.55 -29.74 -14.66
C ARG A 465 29.09 -31.12 -14.29
N GLY A 466 28.25 -32.15 -14.19
CA GLY A 466 28.71 -33.55 -14.02
C GLY A 466 29.66 -34.04 -15.13
N ILE A 467 29.56 -33.45 -16.33
CA ILE A 467 30.42 -33.77 -17.49
C ILE A 467 31.76 -32.98 -17.45
N LEU A 468 31.88 -31.97 -16.60
CA LEU A 468 33.01 -31.02 -16.59
C LEU A 468 33.82 -30.98 -15.27
N ASP A 469 33.24 -31.37 -14.13
CA ASP A 469 33.85 -31.16 -12.80
C ASP A 469 34.72 -32.33 -12.26
N ASP A 470 34.79 -33.50 -12.92
CA ASP A 470 35.48 -34.68 -12.36
C ASP A 470 37.01 -34.71 -12.62
N ASP A 471 37.69 -33.59 -12.37
CA ASP A 471 39.12 -33.38 -12.68
C ASP A 471 40.07 -33.81 -11.53
N GLN A 472 40.10 -35.11 -11.17
CA GLN A 472 41.18 -35.69 -10.35
C GLN A 472 41.60 -37.13 -10.69
N LYS A 473 42.43 -37.28 -11.75
CA LYS A 473 43.82 -37.81 -11.64
C LYS A 473 44.49 -37.96 -13.01
N HIS A 474 45.47 -37.09 -13.29
CA HIS A 474 46.43 -37.32 -14.37
C HIS A 474 47.15 -38.68 -14.24
N THR A 475 46.79 -39.64 -15.08
CA THR A 475 47.70 -40.70 -15.52
C THR A 475 47.91 -40.57 -17.02
N LYS A 476 49.15 -40.73 -17.48
CA LYS A 476 49.57 -40.34 -18.84
C LYS A 476 48.87 -41.20 -19.89
N PRO A 477 48.32 -40.62 -20.97
CA PRO A 477 47.81 -41.41 -22.09
C PRO A 477 48.98 -42.10 -22.79
N ALA A 478 48.82 -43.41 -23.02
CA ALA A 478 49.69 -44.18 -23.90
C ALA A 478 49.05 -44.21 -25.29
N ASP A 479 49.83 -43.86 -26.31
CA ASP A 479 49.47 -43.88 -27.73
C ASP A 479 48.68 -45.14 -28.11
N ARG A 480 47.41 -44.94 -28.50
CA ARG A 480 46.55 -45.93 -29.14
C ARG A 480 45.81 -45.31 -30.32
N THR A 481 46.57 -45.10 -31.39
CA THR A 481 45.99 -44.99 -32.73
C THR A 481 45.16 -46.22 -33.12
N GLY A 482 43.81 -46.09 -33.06
CA GLY A 482 42.89 -46.77 -33.96
C GLY A 482 41.79 -47.67 -33.37
N GLY A 483 40.54 -47.39 -33.77
CA GLY A 483 39.52 -48.43 -33.99
C GLY A 483 38.09 -48.15 -33.54
N ASN A 484 37.20 -47.90 -34.51
CA ASN A 484 35.72 -48.01 -34.43
C ASN A 484 34.90 -47.05 -33.53
N SER A 485 34.56 -45.88 -34.08
CA SER A 485 33.14 -45.52 -34.24
C SER A 485 32.96 -44.77 -35.57
N GLY A 486 31.92 -45.09 -36.34
CA GLY A 486 31.70 -44.56 -37.70
C GLY A 486 30.91 -43.24 -37.71
N VAL A 487 30.92 -42.50 -36.61
CA VAL A 487 29.95 -41.44 -36.30
C VAL A 487 30.70 -40.10 -36.26
N ALA A 488 30.28 -39.14 -37.08
CA ALA A 488 30.94 -37.84 -37.20
C ALA A 488 30.92 -37.07 -35.87
N PHE A 489 31.95 -36.26 -35.62
CA PHE A 489 32.05 -35.49 -34.38
C PHE A 489 31.09 -34.30 -34.37
N THR A 490 30.96 -33.61 -35.51
CA THR A 490 30.10 -32.44 -35.70
C THR A 490 28.93 -32.75 -36.64
N TYR A 491 27.74 -32.28 -36.29
CA TYR A 491 26.53 -32.36 -37.11
C TYR A 491 25.85 -30.99 -37.20
N PRO A 492 25.23 -30.61 -38.34
CA PRO A 492 24.34 -29.46 -38.38
C PRO A 492 23.08 -29.72 -37.56
N CYS A 493 22.55 -28.71 -36.86
CA CYS A 493 21.28 -28.82 -36.14
C CYS A 493 20.10 -28.92 -37.15
N PRO A 494 19.35 -30.04 -37.20
CA PRO A 494 18.24 -30.18 -38.12
C PRO A 494 16.97 -29.54 -37.54
N ARG A 495 16.37 -28.61 -38.28
CA ARG A 495 15.16 -27.88 -37.86
C ARG A 495 13.87 -28.57 -38.31
N SER A 496 13.96 -29.49 -39.26
CA SER A 496 12.83 -30.25 -39.79
C SER A 496 13.06 -31.76 -39.69
N HIS A 497 11.97 -32.53 -39.71
CA HIS A 497 12.06 -34.00 -39.72
C HIS A 497 12.80 -34.52 -40.97
N GLU A 498 12.66 -33.86 -42.13
CA GLU A 498 13.35 -34.23 -43.37
C GLU A 498 14.88 -34.04 -43.25
N GLU A 499 15.34 -32.91 -42.70
CA GLU A 499 16.76 -32.67 -42.41
C GLU A 499 17.29 -33.70 -41.40
N LEU A 500 16.52 -34.00 -40.36
CA LEU A 500 16.89 -34.98 -39.33
C LEU A 500 17.02 -36.41 -39.90
N LEU A 501 16.19 -36.79 -40.87
CA LEU A 501 16.36 -38.04 -41.62
C LEU A 501 17.66 -38.03 -42.44
N SER A 502 17.99 -36.92 -43.11
CA SER A 502 19.22 -36.82 -43.90
C SER A 502 20.51 -36.96 -43.07
N VAL A 503 20.48 -36.49 -41.82
CA VAL A 503 21.57 -36.70 -40.84
C VAL A 503 21.67 -38.19 -40.50
N PHE A 504 20.55 -38.85 -40.20
CA PHE A 504 20.51 -40.26 -39.81
C PHE A 504 20.72 -41.27 -40.95
N GLU A 505 20.52 -40.91 -42.22
CA GLU A 505 20.85 -41.77 -43.38
C GLU A 505 22.30 -42.25 -43.38
N SER A 506 23.21 -41.47 -42.78
CA SER A 506 24.65 -41.77 -42.69
C SER A 506 25.05 -42.61 -41.47
N VAL A 507 24.13 -42.88 -40.53
CA VAL A 507 24.41 -43.37 -39.17
C VAL A 507 23.65 -44.68 -38.90
N LYS A 508 24.19 -45.54 -38.03
CA LYS A 508 23.49 -46.76 -37.59
C LYS A 508 22.45 -46.43 -36.51
N MET A 509 21.34 -47.17 -36.48
CA MET A 509 20.25 -46.99 -35.51
C MET A 509 20.68 -47.08 -34.03
N GLU A 510 21.75 -47.83 -33.73
CA GLU A 510 22.30 -47.95 -32.37
C GLU A 510 23.01 -46.66 -31.91
N ASP A 511 23.55 -45.88 -32.85
CA ASP A 511 24.34 -44.67 -32.59
C ASP A 511 23.47 -43.39 -32.56
N TYR A 512 22.17 -43.46 -32.86
CA TYR A 512 21.26 -42.30 -32.88
C TYR A 512 21.23 -41.50 -31.56
N PRO A 513 21.23 -42.12 -30.36
CA PRO A 513 21.25 -41.36 -29.10
C PRO A 513 22.54 -40.55 -28.96
N ILE A 514 23.68 -41.10 -29.35
CA ILE A 514 25.00 -40.43 -29.32
C ILE A 514 25.01 -39.21 -30.26
N VAL A 515 24.41 -39.33 -31.45
CA VAL A 515 24.26 -38.18 -32.38
C VAL A 515 23.37 -37.10 -31.78
N ILE A 516 22.25 -37.46 -31.14
CA ILE A 516 21.36 -36.49 -30.48
C ILE A 516 22.08 -35.79 -29.32
N GLN A 517 22.87 -36.52 -28.52
CA GLN A 517 23.71 -35.95 -27.46
C GLN A 517 24.72 -34.94 -28.04
N ARG A 518 25.46 -35.30 -29.10
CA ARG A 518 26.40 -34.39 -29.78
C ARG A 518 25.72 -33.14 -30.32
N ILE A 519 24.54 -33.26 -30.95
CA ILE A 519 23.77 -32.09 -31.42
C ILE A 519 23.34 -31.20 -30.25
N ARG A 520 22.87 -31.77 -29.13
CA ARG A 520 22.48 -31.00 -27.94
C ARG A 520 23.67 -30.25 -27.31
N ALA A 521 24.85 -30.85 -27.29
CA ALA A 521 26.08 -30.22 -26.78
C ALA A 521 26.56 -29.08 -27.70
N LEU A 522 26.66 -29.34 -29.01
CA LEU A 522 27.14 -28.36 -30.00
C LEU A 522 26.26 -27.11 -30.12
N TYR A 523 24.95 -27.25 -29.89
CA TYR A 523 23.98 -26.18 -29.99
C TYR A 523 23.44 -25.76 -28.62
N HIS A 524 24.20 -25.91 -27.53
CA HIS A 524 23.74 -25.49 -26.21
C HIS A 524 23.36 -23.98 -26.18
N PRO A 525 22.28 -23.56 -25.49
CA PRO A 525 21.85 -22.16 -25.49
C PRO A 525 22.87 -21.17 -24.91
N SER A 526 23.77 -21.61 -24.03
CA SER A 526 24.84 -20.76 -23.49
C SER A 526 25.93 -20.39 -24.51
N LEU A 527 26.05 -21.14 -25.61
CA LEU A 527 27.05 -20.87 -26.67
C LEU A 527 26.60 -19.76 -27.64
N SER A 528 25.29 -19.62 -27.86
CA SER A 528 24.70 -18.58 -28.72
C SER A 528 23.20 -18.45 -28.50
N SER A 529 22.69 -17.22 -28.47
CA SER A 529 21.26 -16.91 -28.36
C SER A 529 20.43 -17.53 -29.51
N ASP A 530 20.99 -17.61 -30.72
CA ASP A 530 20.32 -18.18 -31.89
C ASP A 530 20.03 -19.68 -31.70
N ASN A 531 20.91 -20.40 -31.00
CA ASN A 531 20.77 -21.84 -30.76
C ASN A 531 19.48 -22.19 -30.02
N LYS A 532 18.93 -21.25 -29.22
CA LYS A 532 17.67 -21.42 -28.51
C LYS A 532 16.50 -21.70 -29.45
N THR A 533 16.50 -21.08 -30.63
CA THR A 533 15.48 -21.35 -31.67
C THR A 533 15.74 -22.69 -32.35
N GLN A 534 17.00 -23.01 -32.63
CA GLN A 534 17.40 -24.24 -33.33
C GLN A 534 17.10 -25.49 -32.51
N ILE A 535 17.40 -25.49 -31.21
CA ILE A 535 17.02 -26.60 -30.30
C ILE A 535 15.50 -26.71 -30.14
N SER A 536 14.77 -25.58 -30.12
CA SER A 536 13.30 -25.60 -30.09
C SER A 536 12.75 -26.33 -31.33
N ASP A 537 13.18 -25.96 -32.53
CA ASP A 537 12.75 -26.60 -33.79
C ASP A 537 13.19 -28.08 -33.84
N PHE A 538 14.43 -28.39 -33.44
CA PHE A 538 14.94 -29.75 -33.33
C PHE A 538 14.11 -30.62 -32.37
N SER A 539 13.65 -30.06 -31.24
CA SER A 539 12.80 -30.78 -30.29
C SER A 539 11.44 -31.16 -30.88
N VAL A 540 10.89 -30.33 -31.78
CA VAL A 540 9.68 -30.66 -32.56
C VAL A 540 9.98 -31.75 -33.59
N ALA A 541 11.09 -31.64 -34.32
CA ALA A 541 11.53 -32.67 -35.27
C ALA A 541 11.78 -34.04 -34.60
N LEU A 542 12.22 -34.08 -33.34
CA LEU A 542 12.34 -35.30 -32.54
C LEU A 542 10.99 -35.93 -32.18
N VAL A 543 9.95 -35.12 -31.89
CA VAL A 543 8.57 -35.63 -31.68
C VAL A 543 8.06 -36.34 -32.93
N ASP A 544 8.24 -35.72 -34.10
CA ASP A 544 7.89 -36.30 -35.39
C ASP A 544 8.68 -37.60 -35.66
N HIS A 545 9.99 -37.58 -35.37
CA HIS A 545 10.85 -38.75 -35.56
C HIS A 545 10.44 -39.95 -34.71
N ILE A 546 10.08 -39.75 -33.43
CA ILE A 546 9.58 -40.84 -32.56
C ILE A 546 8.35 -41.53 -33.19
N SER A 547 7.44 -40.75 -33.77
CA SER A 547 6.27 -41.27 -34.49
C SER A 547 6.70 -42.11 -35.71
N TYR A 548 7.59 -41.55 -36.54
CA TYR A 548 8.15 -42.20 -37.73
C TYR A 548 8.87 -43.53 -37.42
N MET A 549 9.71 -43.56 -36.37
CA MET A 549 10.45 -44.76 -35.94
C MET A 549 9.50 -45.90 -35.58
N ALA A 550 8.38 -45.59 -34.91
CA ALA A 550 7.38 -46.55 -34.49
C ALA A 550 6.57 -47.14 -35.65
N GLU A 551 6.29 -46.34 -36.69
CA GLU A 551 5.64 -46.83 -37.92
C GLU A 551 6.56 -47.78 -38.71
N HIS A 552 7.85 -47.43 -38.80
CA HIS A 552 8.87 -48.24 -39.47
C HIS A 552 9.33 -49.46 -38.65
N GLY A 553 8.89 -49.60 -37.40
CA GLY A 553 9.15 -50.77 -36.56
C GLY A 553 10.60 -50.89 -36.07
N GLN A 554 11.22 -49.75 -35.75
CA GLN A 554 12.57 -49.69 -35.21
C GLN A 554 12.64 -50.17 -33.74
N SER A 555 13.86 -50.27 -33.20
CA SER A 555 14.08 -50.78 -31.84
C SER A 555 13.44 -49.90 -30.77
N LEU A 556 12.59 -50.50 -29.93
CA LEU A 556 11.91 -49.80 -28.84
C LEU A 556 12.89 -49.20 -27.81
N ALA A 557 14.05 -49.83 -27.58
CA ALA A 557 15.07 -49.33 -26.66
C ALA A 557 15.66 -47.99 -27.15
N VAL A 558 15.87 -47.83 -28.46
CA VAL A 558 16.36 -46.56 -29.03
C VAL A 558 15.27 -45.49 -28.90
N ILE A 559 14.01 -45.83 -29.22
CA ILE A 559 12.86 -44.93 -29.04
C ILE A 559 12.74 -44.46 -27.58
N GLU A 560 12.93 -45.36 -26.60
CA GLU A 560 12.92 -45.03 -25.16
C GLU A 560 14.04 -44.04 -24.78
N THR A 561 15.27 -44.24 -25.26
CA THR A 561 16.37 -43.28 -25.02
C THR A 561 16.09 -41.89 -25.64
N ILE A 562 15.46 -41.84 -26.81
CA ILE A 562 15.07 -40.58 -27.46
C ILE A 562 13.92 -39.90 -26.69
N ILE A 563 12.97 -40.67 -26.16
CA ILE A 563 11.93 -40.14 -25.24
C ILE A 563 12.57 -39.57 -23.96
N ARG A 564 13.61 -40.19 -23.40
CA ARG A 564 14.35 -39.65 -22.23
C ARG A 564 15.07 -38.33 -22.59
N HIS A 565 15.70 -38.23 -23.77
CA HIS A 565 16.25 -36.94 -24.24
C HIS A 565 15.17 -35.87 -24.48
N LEU A 566 14.00 -36.26 -25.00
CA LEU A 566 12.86 -35.36 -25.17
C LEU A 566 12.26 -34.92 -23.83
N HIS A 567 12.23 -35.78 -22.81
CA HIS A 567 11.84 -35.42 -21.43
C HIS A 567 12.77 -34.32 -20.87
N SER A 568 14.09 -34.47 -21.01
CA SER A 568 15.06 -33.44 -20.65
C SER A 568 14.81 -32.12 -21.38
N LEU A 569 14.60 -32.15 -22.71
CA LEU A 569 14.26 -30.96 -23.50
C LEU A 569 12.88 -30.36 -23.17
N SER A 570 11.93 -31.15 -22.66
CA SER A 570 10.60 -30.66 -22.27
C SER A 570 10.61 -29.79 -21.01
N ARG A 571 11.67 -29.84 -20.21
CA ARG A 571 11.87 -28.95 -19.05
C ARG A 571 12.17 -27.53 -19.50
N THR A 572 12.99 -27.36 -20.55
CA THR A 572 13.41 -26.06 -21.10
C THR A 572 12.49 -25.54 -22.21
N TYR A 573 11.91 -26.42 -23.04
CA TYR A 573 11.01 -26.07 -24.16
C TYR A 573 9.60 -26.69 -24.05
N PRO A 574 8.89 -26.58 -22.90
CA PRO A 574 7.58 -27.24 -22.70
C PRO A 574 6.51 -26.80 -23.69
N GLN A 575 6.57 -25.55 -24.17
CA GLN A 575 5.55 -24.99 -25.08
C GLN A 575 5.65 -25.59 -26.49
N ALA A 576 6.85 -25.65 -27.08
CA ALA A 576 7.06 -26.17 -28.43
C ALA A 576 6.72 -27.67 -28.51
N ILE A 577 7.25 -28.46 -27.58
CA ILE A 577 6.99 -29.90 -27.48
C ILE A 577 5.51 -30.17 -27.16
N GLY A 578 4.89 -29.38 -26.27
CA GLY A 578 3.46 -29.47 -25.96
C GLY A 578 2.55 -29.19 -27.16
N GLN A 579 2.91 -28.22 -28.01
CA GLN A 579 2.20 -27.94 -29.27
C GLN A 579 2.39 -29.07 -30.28
N ALA A 580 3.62 -29.57 -30.46
CA ALA A 580 3.90 -30.70 -31.35
C ALA A 580 3.07 -31.95 -30.98
N PHE A 581 3.05 -32.32 -29.70
CA PHE A 581 2.19 -33.42 -29.23
C PHE A 581 0.70 -33.17 -29.48
N ARG A 582 0.20 -31.94 -29.27
CA ARG A 582 -1.20 -31.60 -29.56
C ARG A 582 -1.52 -31.71 -31.05
N ASN A 583 -0.60 -31.36 -31.94
CA ASN A 583 -0.77 -31.49 -33.39
C ASN A 583 -0.91 -32.97 -33.80
N HIS A 584 -0.07 -33.87 -33.27
CA HIS A 584 -0.21 -35.32 -33.48
C HIS A 584 -1.53 -35.86 -32.93
N LEU A 585 -1.94 -35.43 -31.74
CA LEU A 585 -3.24 -35.82 -31.16
C LEU A 585 -4.42 -35.32 -32.01
N SER A 586 -4.38 -34.12 -32.60
CA SER A 586 -5.42 -33.65 -33.52
C SER A 586 -5.47 -34.47 -34.82
N VAL A 587 -4.31 -34.79 -35.42
CA VAL A 587 -4.25 -35.63 -36.62
C VAL A 587 -4.79 -37.04 -36.35
N ALA A 588 -4.44 -37.65 -35.21
CA ALA A 588 -5.00 -38.93 -34.77
C ALA A 588 -6.51 -38.85 -34.51
N HIS A 589 -6.99 -37.74 -33.94
CA HIS A 589 -8.41 -37.48 -33.70
C HIS A 589 -9.23 -37.36 -35.01
N GLU A 590 -8.68 -36.68 -36.02
CA GLU A 590 -9.30 -36.52 -37.34
C GLU A 590 -9.31 -37.85 -38.13
N ARG A 591 -8.18 -38.59 -38.10
CA ARG A 591 -8.08 -39.90 -38.75
C ARG A 591 -9.05 -40.94 -38.16
N GLY A 592 -9.33 -40.85 -36.86
CA GLY A 592 -10.26 -41.75 -36.16
C GLY A 592 -9.75 -43.19 -35.97
N SER A 593 -8.50 -43.46 -36.35
CA SER A 593 -7.80 -44.73 -36.10
C SER A 593 -6.37 -44.45 -35.61
N LEU A 594 -5.90 -45.30 -34.69
CA LEU A 594 -4.59 -45.18 -34.05
C LEU A 594 -3.52 -45.92 -34.86
N SER A 595 -2.44 -45.24 -35.23
CA SER A 595 -1.23 -45.88 -35.77
C SER A 595 -0.31 -46.37 -34.65
N LYS A 596 0.79 -47.04 -35.01
CA LYS A 596 1.84 -47.39 -34.04
C LYS A 596 2.54 -46.13 -33.49
N GLY A 597 2.71 -45.10 -34.32
CA GLY A 597 3.26 -43.79 -33.92
C GLY A 597 2.41 -43.16 -32.82
N ASP A 598 1.09 -43.09 -33.02
CA ASP A 598 0.17 -42.56 -32.01
C ASP A 598 0.29 -43.28 -30.67
N LEU A 599 0.41 -44.61 -30.67
CA LEU A 599 0.56 -45.40 -29.44
C LEU A 599 1.85 -45.06 -28.69
N VAL A 600 2.95 -44.82 -29.43
CA VAL A 600 4.24 -44.40 -28.85
C VAL A 600 4.17 -42.95 -28.34
N ILE A 601 3.49 -42.05 -29.06
CA ILE A 601 3.24 -40.68 -28.62
C ILE A 601 2.40 -40.67 -27.33
N LEU A 602 1.36 -41.48 -27.24
CA LEU A 602 0.56 -41.62 -26.02
C LEU A 602 1.41 -42.16 -24.85
N THR A 603 2.36 -43.09 -25.07
CA THR A 603 3.30 -43.48 -24.01
C THR A 603 4.27 -42.36 -23.63
N ALA A 604 4.84 -41.64 -24.60
CA ALA A 604 5.76 -40.54 -24.34
C ALA A 604 5.10 -39.40 -23.54
N ILE A 605 3.86 -39.05 -23.86
CA ILE A 605 3.07 -38.09 -23.08
C ILE A 605 2.87 -38.57 -21.62
N GLY A 606 2.68 -39.87 -21.42
CA GLY A 606 2.50 -40.47 -20.09
C GLY A 606 3.78 -40.58 -19.24
N SER A 607 4.96 -40.57 -19.86
CA SER A 607 6.25 -40.54 -19.16
C SER A 607 6.78 -39.12 -18.96
N ILE A 608 6.54 -38.20 -19.91
CA ILE A 608 7.02 -36.81 -19.87
C ILE A 608 6.15 -35.94 -18.94
N TYR A 609 4.82 -36.09 -18.98
CA TYR A 609 3.90 -35.18 -18.30
C TYR A 609 3.18 -35.83 -17.11
N PRO A 610 2.88 -35.06 -16.05
CA PRO A 610 2.20 -35.56 -14.85
C PRO A 610 0.74 -35.94 -15.14
N THR A 611 0.43 -37.21 -14.97
CA THR A 611 -0.91 -37.79 -15.22
C THR A 611 -1.89 -37.66 -14.04
N SER A 612 -1.46 -37.04 -12.93
CA SER A 612 -2.28 -36.83 -11.72
C SER A 612 -3.21 -35.60 -11.78
N ASP A 613 -2.83 -34.60 -12.56
CA ASP A 613 -3.31 -33.22 -12.47
C ASP A 613 -4.78 -33.07 -12.89
N HIS A 614 -5.54 -32.18 -12.24
CA HIS A 614 -6.98 -32.03 -12.46
C HIS A 614 -7.31 -31.88 -13.95
N PHE A 615 -6.65 -30.93 -14.59
CA PHE A 615 -6.67 -30.67 -16.02
C PHE A 615 -5.24 -30.41 -16.51
N HIS A 616 -4.87 -30.95 -17.67
CA HIS A 616 -3.54 -30.76 -18.26
C HIS A 616 -3.64 -30.67 -19.78
N GLN A 617 -3.03 -29.64 -20.38
CA GLN A 617 -3.22 -29.27 -21.79
C GLN A 617 -2.85 -30.35 -22.81
N VAL A 618 -1.87 -31.22 -22.52
CA VAL A 618 -1.48 -32.36 -23.39
C VAL A 618 -2.10 -33.69 -22.93
N VAL A 619 -1.92 -34.06 -21.65
CA VAL A 619 -2.40 -35.34 -21.08
C VAL A 619 -3.92 -35.49 -21.12
N THR A 620 -4.71 -34.44 -20.84
CA THR A 620 -6.18 -34.59 -20.84
C THR A 620 -6.71 -34.92 -22.25
N PRO A 621 -6.30 -34.22 -23.34
CA PRO A 621 -6.57 -34.67 -24.71
C PRO A 621 -6.08 -36.10 -25.03
N ALA A 622 -4.90 -36.51 -24.56
CA ALA A 622 -4.40 -37.86 -24.77
C ALA A 622 -5.32 -38.94 -24.15
N ILE A 623 -5.76 -38.74 -22.90
CA ILE A 623 -6.72 -39.63 -22.23
C ILE A 623 -8.06 -39.65 -22.97
N THR A 624 -8.61 -38.50 -23.35
CA THR A 624 -9.92 -38.46 -24.03
C THR A 624 -9.87 -39.07 -25.43
N LEU A 625 -8.74 -38.99 -26.13
CA LEU A 625 -8.51 -39.68 -27.40
C LEU A 625 -8.46 -41.20 -27.23
N ALA A 626 -7.72 -41.69 -26.23
CA ALA A 626 -7.69 -43.12 -25.90
C ALA A 626 -9.07 -43.66 -25.47
N ALA A 627 -9.80 -42.89 -24.64
CA ALA A 627 -11.17 -43.23 -24.23
C ALA A 627 -12.15 -43.24 -25.43
N ARG A 628 -12.10 -42.22 -26.29
CA ARG A 628 -12.88 -42.16 -27.55
C ARG A 628 -12.64 -43.39 -28.41
N TRP A 629 -11.38 -43.79 -28.59
CA TRP A 629 -11.04 -44.98 -29.38
C TRP A 629 -11.63 -46.26 -28.75
N LEU A 630 -11.49 -46.45 -27.44
CA LEU A 630 -12.07 -47.58 -26.71
C LEU A 630 -13.60 -47.57 -26.70
N GLU A 631 -14.23 -46.41 -26.84
CA GLU A 631 -15.68 -46.32 -26.90
C GLU A 631 -16.23 -46.74 -28.27
N PHE A 632 -15.70 -46.14 -29.35
CA PHE A 632 -16.24 -46.30 -30.71
C PHE A 632 -15.77 -47.57 -31.41
N THR A 633 -14.60 -48.12 -31.05
CA THR A 633 -14.18 -49.42 -31.58
C THR A 633 -14.94 -50.57 -30.93
N MET A 634 -15.43 -51.50 -31.76
CA MET A 634 -15.96 -52.77 -31.30
C MET A 634 -14.85 -53.81 -31.43
N PRO A 635 -14.51 -54.57 -30.37
CA PRO A 635 -13.46 -55.57 -30.46
C PRO A 635 -13.92 -56.74 -31.34
N THR A 636 -13.55 -56.72 -32.62
CA THR A 636 -13.90 -57.77 -33.60
C THR A 636 -12.66 -58.42 -34.20
N THR A 637 -11.60 -57.65 -34.38
CA THR A 637 -10.33 -58.04 -34.98
C THR A 637 -9.28 -58.27 -33.90
N ASN A 638 -8.44 -59.30 -34.07
CA ASN A 638 -7.31 -59.55 -33.15
C ASN A 638 -6.33 -58.35 -33.02
N ALA A 639 -6.25 -57.50 -34.04
CA ALA A 639 -5.49 -56.25 -33.98
C ALA A 639 -6.12 -55.23 -33.01
N GLU A 640 -7.43 -54.99 -33.11
CA GLU A 640 -8.21 -54.10 -32.23
C GLU A 640 -8.18 -54.58 -30.78
N LEU A 641 -8.27 -55.90 -30.56
CA LEU A 641 -8.12 -56.49 -29.22
C LEU A 641 -6.74 -56.20 -28.62
N ARG A 642 -5.66 -56.30 -29.41
CA ARG A 642 -4.29 -55.98 -28.95
C ARG A 642 -4.10 -54.49 -28.66
N THR A 643 -4.52 -53.60 -29.57
CA THR A 643 -4.39 -52.15 -29.35
C THR A 643 -5.26 -51.69 -28.19
N GLY A 644 -6.45 -52.25 -28.03
CA GLY A 644 -7.31 -51.97 -26.87
C GLY A 644 -6.78 -52.54 -25.55
N ALA A 645 -6.18 -53.73 -25.56
CA ALA A 645 -5.47 -54.26 -24.39
C ALA A 645 -4.34 -53.32 -23.94
N PHE A 646 -3.54 -52.83 -24.89
CA PHE A 646 -2.46 -51.87 -24.66
C PHE A 646 -2.99 -50.52 -24.13
N LEU A 647 -4.01 -49.95 -24.78
CA LEU A 647 -4.61 -48.67 -24.33
C LEU A 647 -5.23 -48.77 -22.93
N VAL A 648 -5.83 -49.90 -22.57
CA VAL A 648 -6.32 -50.11 -21.20
C VAL A 648 -5.15 -50.19 -20.22
N SER A 649 -4.04 -50.88 -20.54
CA SER A 649 -2.85 -50.84 -19.68
C SER A 649 -2.20 -49.46 -19.60
N LEU A 650 -2.29 -48.65 -20.65
CA LEU A 650 -1.80 -47.27 -20.67
C LEU A 650 -2.67 -46.37 -19.79
N ILE A 651 -4.00 -46.46 -19.88
CA ILE A 651 -4.94 -45.74 -19.00
C ILE A 651 -4.74 -46.16 -17.53
N LEU A 652 -4.51 -47.45 -17.25
CA LEU A 652 -4.15 -47.93 -15.91
C LEU A 652 -2.89 -47.25 -15.39
N SER A 653 -1.84 -47.11 -16.22
CA SER A 653 -0.61 -46.41 -15.83
C SER A 653 -0.82 -44.91 -15.57
N PHE A 654 -1.57 -44.21 -16.43
CA PHE A 654 -1.93 -42.80 -16.25
C PHE A 654 -2.77 -42.58 -14.99
N GLN A 655 -3.67 -43.52 -14.67
CA GLN A 655 -4.55 -43.41 -13.51
C GLN A 655 -3.93 -43.92 -12.21
N ARG A 656 -2.74 -44.54 -12.24
CA ARG A 656 -2.06 -45.14 -11.08
C ARG A 656 -2.01 -44.21 -9.87
N LEU A 657 -1.89 -42.91 -10.12
CA LEU A 657 -1.82 -41.86 -9.12
C LEU A 657 -3.13 -41.07 -8.97
N SER A 658 -3.85 -40.78 -10.07
CA SER A 658 -5.08 -39.97 -10.04
C SER A 658 -6.30 -40.73 -9.54
N MET A 659 -6.30 -42.07 -9.65
CA MET A 659 -7.37 -42.98 -9.18
C MET A 659 -8.77 -42.63 -9.70
N ARG A 660 -8.84 -42.00 -10.89
CA ARG A 660 -10.08 -41.59 -11.56
C ARG A 660 -10.73 -42.78 -12.26
N TYR A 661 -12.04 -42.69 -12.44
CA TYR A 661 -12.82 -43.72 -13.13
C TYR A 661 -12.89 -43.44 -14.64
N VAL A 662 -12.49 -44.41 -15.48
CA VAL A 662 -12.73 -44.39 -16.93
C VAL A 662 -13.68 -45.53 -17.31
N PRO A 663 -14.97 -45.24 -17.61
CA PRO A 663 -15.97 -46.26 -17.93
C PRO A 663 -15.70 -46.97 -19.27
N GLU A 664 -15.04 -46.31 -20.22
CA GLU A 664 -14.75 -46.84 -21.56
C GLU A 664 -13.82 -48.05 -21.48
N ALA A 665 -12.81 -48.02 -20.60
CA ALA A 665 -11.88 -49.13 -20.38
C ALA A 665 -12.58 -50.37 -19.78
N VAL A 666 -13.48 -50.18 -18.81
CA VAL A 666 -14.29 -51.26 -18.23
C VAL A 666 -15.25 -51.83 -19.29
N ARG A 667 -15.92 -50.96 -20.06
CA ARG A 667 -16.79 -51.37 -21.16
C ARG A 667 -16.04 -52.16 -22.24
N PHE A 668 -14.86 -51.70 -22.65
CA PHE A 668 -14.07 -52.34 -23.71
C PHE A 668 -13.54 -53.70 -23.25
N THR A 669 -12.96 -53.79 -22.05
CA THR A 669 -12.49 -55.08 -21.48
C THR A 669 -13.60 -56.10 -21.36
N LEU A 670 -14.78 -55.72 -20.86
CA LEU A 670 -15.95 -56.61 -20.82
C LEU A 670 -16.40 -57.08 -22.21
N LYS A 671 -16.48 -56.16 -23.19
CA LYS A 671 -16.80 -56.52 -24.58
C LYS A 671 -15.77 -57.45 -25.19
N ALA A 672 -14.48 -57.24 -24.93
CA ALA A 672 -13.39 -58.07 -25.43
C ALA A 672 -13.47 -59.51 -24.91
N LEU A 673 -13.86 -59.70 -23.64
CA LEU A 673 -14.08 -61.04 -23.06
C LEU A 673 -15.37 -61.72 -23.58
N GLN A 674 -16.36 -60.95 -24.04
CA GLN A 674 -17.62 -61.46 -24.61
C GLN A 674 -17.51 -61.98 -26.05
N VAL A 675 -16.42 -61.68 -26.77
CA VAL A 675 -16.24 -62.05 -28.19
C VAL A 675 -16.22 -63.58 -28.37
N LYS A 676 -16.94 -64.06 -29.39
CA LYS A 676 -16.99 -65.49 -29.76
C LYS A 676 -16.74 -65.64 -31.28
N PRO A 677 -15.82 -66.51 -31.73
CA PRO A 677 -14.91 -67.34 -30.92
C PRO A 677 -13.96 -66.51 -30.06
N GLN A 678 -13.53 -67.06 -28.93
CA GLN A 678 -12.58 -66.38 -28.05
C GLN A 678 -11.24 -66.17 -28.78
N PRO A 679 -10.54 -65.04 -28.55
CA PRO A 679 -9.23 -64.79 -29.14
C PRO A 679 -8.17 -65.75 -28.56
N ALA A 680 -6.94 -65.66 -29.08
CA ALA A 680 -5.81 -66.45 -28.59
C ALA A 680 -5.67 -66.34 -27.07
N GLY A 681 -5.34 -67.46 -26.40
CA GLY A 681 -5.34 -67.57 -24.93
C GLY A 681 -4.59 -66.42 -24.24
N ASP A 682 -3.37 -66.16 -24.68
CA ASP A 682 -2.50 -65.08 -24.19
C ASP A 682 -3.22 -63.71 -24.15
N LEU A 683 -4.04 -63.40 -25.17
CA LEU A 683 -4.76 -62.13 -25.25
C LEU A 683 -5.98 -62.10 -24.32
N THR A 684 -6.64 -63.25 -24.09
CA THR A 684 -7.68 -63.35 -23.05
C THR A 684 -7.10 -63.16 -21.65
N GLU A 685 -5.91 -63.69 -21.37
CA GLU A 685 -5.22 -63.53 -20.09
C GLU A 685 -4.87 -62.06 -19.81
N VAL A 686 -4.37 -61.32 -20.82
CA VAL A 686 -4.12 -59.87 -20.69
C VAL A 686 -5.40 -59.08 -20.41
N HIS A 687 -6.52 -59.38 -21.09
CA HIS A 687 -7.79 -58.71 -20.80
C HIS A 687 -8.33 -59.03 -19.40
N VAL A 688 -8.14 -60.25 -18.90
CA VAL A 688 -8.47 -60.63 -17.51
C VAL A 688 -7.56 -59.90 -16.51
N ALA A 689 -6.25 -59.83 -16.76
CA ALA A 689 -5.31 -59.09 -15.91
C ALA A 689 -5.64 -57.60 -15.84
N ASN A 690 -5.93 -56.96 -16.98
CA ASN A 690 -6.39 -55.56 -17.03
C ASN A 690 -7.69 -55.36 -16.25
N LEU A 691 -8.66 -56.28 -16.35
CA LEU A 691 -9.93 -56.20 -15.63
C LEU A 691 -9.74 -56.36 -14.10
N LEU A 692 -8.80 -57.20 -13.66
CA LEU A 692 -8.44 -57.30 -12.24
C LEU A 692 -7.71 -56.03 -11.75
N ALA A 693 -6.77 -55.48 -12.53
CA ALA A 693 -6.09 -54.24 -12.19
C ALA A 693 -7.07 -53.05 -12.08
N LEU A 694 -8.04 -52.93 -12.99
CA LEU A 694 -9.14 -51.96 -12.89
C LEU A 694 -9.97 -52.18 -11.61
N ALA A 695 -10.20 -53.44 -11.20
CA ALA A 695 -10.94 -53.75 -9.98
C ALA A 695 -10.16 -53.42 -8.69
N GLU A 696 -8.86 -53.69 -8.65
CA GLU A 696 -7.99 -53.28 -7.53
C GLU A 696 -7.90 -51.76 -7.42
N GLN A 697 -7.77 -51.06 -8.56
CA GLN A 697 -7.67 -49.61 -8.62
C GLN A 697 -8.97 -48.92 -8.21
N TYR A 698 -10.14 -49.42 -8.63
CA TYR A 698 -11.43 -48.77 -8.37
C TYR A 698 -12.12 -49.19 -7.06
N ARG A 699 -11.42 -49.92 -6.19
CA ARG A 699 -11.94 -50.44 -4.91
C ARG A 699 -12.48 -49.36 -3.94
N HIS A 700 -12.04 -48.11 -4.08
CA HIS A 700 -12.47 -46.96 -3.27
C HIS A 700 -13.80 -46.34 -3.73
N LEU A 701 -14.24 -46.62 -4.96
CA LEU A 701 -15.43 -45.99 -5.53
C LEU A 701 -16.72 -46.54 -4.86
N PRO A 702 -17.65 -45.68 -4.43
CA PRO A 702 -18.89 -46.14 -3.77
C PRO A 702 -19.81 -46.94 -4.70
N ALA A 703 -19.63 -46.80 -6.03
CA ALA A 703 -20.33 -47.54 -7.08
C ALA A 703 -19.61 -48.82 -7.54
N PHE A 704 -18.53 -49.25 -6.86
CA PHE A 704 -17.76 -50.45 -7.23
C PHE A 704 -18.65 -51.70 -7.44
N THR A 705 -19.68 -51.86 -6.62
CA THR A 705 -20.62 -52.98 -6.72
C THR A 705 -21.44 -52.99 -8.01
N GLU A 706 -21.76 -51.83 -8.56
CA GLU A 706 -22.52 -51.63 -9.79
C GLU A 706 -21.64 -51.74 -11.04
N ILE A 707 -20.37 -51.32 -10.93
CA ILE A 707 -19.41 -51.35 -12.04
C ILE A 707 -19.04 -52.81 -12.39
N PHE A 708 -18.74 -53.64 -11.38
CA PHE A 708 -18.21 -54.99 -11.62
C PHE A 708 -19.25 -56.12 -11.46
N ALA A 709 -20.44 -55.87 -10.89
CA ALA A 709 -21.50 -56.87 -10.81
C ALA A 709 -22.81 -56.38 -11.46
N PRO A 710 -23.49 -57.20 -12.28
CA PRO A 710 -23.22 -58.62 -12.53
C PRO A 710 -22.21 -58.91 -13.65
N ALA A 711 -21.92 -57.95 -14.54
CA ALA A 711 -21.25 -58.22 -15.82
C ALA A 711 -19.89 -58.93 -15.71
N ALA A 712 -18.93 -58.36 -14.96
CA ALA A 712 -17.59 -58.92 -14.87
C ALA A 712 -17.56 -60.31 -14.22
N LEU A 713 -18.42 -60.56 -13.21
CA LEU A 713 -18.57 -61.88 -12.60
C LEU A 713 -19.07 -62.94 -13.59
N VAL A 714 -20.04 -62.60 -14.45
CA VAL A 714 -20.61 -63.54 -15.43
C VAL A 714 -19.57 -63.91 -16.49
N GLU A 715 -18.82 -62.93 -17.01
CA GLU A 715 -17.79 -63.21 -18.02
C GLU A 715 -16.64 -64.06 -17.46
N LEU A 716 -16.11 -63.72 -16.26
CA LEU A 716 -15.07 -64.51 -15.60
C LEU A 716 -15.53 -65.95 -15.27
N GLN A 717 -16.81 -66.13 -14.90
CA GLN A 717 -17.39 -67.46 -14.71
C GLN A 717 -17.51 -68.24 -16.03
N SER A 718 -17.81 -67.56 -17.15
CA SER A 718 -17.87 -68.19 -18.47
C SER A 718 -16.51 -68.70 -18.95
N LEU A 719 -15.43 -67.97 -18.60
CA LEU A 719 -14.03 -68.32 -18.85
C LEU A 719 -13.51 -69.43 -17.94
N LYS A 720 -14.27 -69.81 -16.90
CA LYS A 720 -13.94 -70.84 -15.88
C LYS A 720 -12.69 -70.52 -15.04
N ASP A 721 -12.22 -69.28 -15.01
CA ASP A 721 -11.09 -68.89 -14.16
C ASP A 721 -11.52 -68.73 -12.69
N LEU A 722 -11.35 -69.82 -11.93
CA LEU A 722 -11.67 -69.89 -10.51
C LEU A 722 -10.80 -68.97 -9.62
N LYS A 723 -9.64 -68.47 -10.09
CA LYS A 723 -8.81 -67.54 -9.31
C LYS A 723 -9.37 -66.13 -9.41
N SER A 724 -9.53 -65.63 -10.63
CA SER A 724 -10.03 -64.27 -10.89
C SER A 724 -11.46 -64.07 -10.38
N VAL A 725 -12.34 -65.07 -10.54
CA VAL A 725 -13.69 -65.04 -9.94
C VAL A 725 -13.64 -64.88 -8.42
N LYS A 726 -12.78 -65.63 -7.71
CA LYS A 726 -12.66 -65.54 -6.24
C LYS A 726 -12.12 -64.18 -5.80
N HIS A 727 -11.10 -63.66 -6.49
CA HIS A 727 -10.53 -62.35 -6.18
C HIS A 727 -11.60 -61.25 -6.27
N LEU A 728 -12.32 -61.18 -7.40
CA LEU A 728 -13.35 -60.16 -7.62
C LEU A 728 -14.56 -60.34 -6.67
N GLN A 729 -14.92 -61.58 -6.29
CA GLN A 729 -15.91 -61.85 -5.23
C GLN A 729 -15.49 -61.31 -3.86
N ILE A 730 -14.20 -61.42 -3.50
CA ILE A 730 -13.67 -60.87 -2.24
C ILE A 730 -13.80 -59.35 -2.24
N LEU A 731 -13.35 -58.65 -3.30
CA LEU A 731 -13.48 -57.20 -3.42
C LEU A 731 -14.95 -56.74 -3.35
N LEU A 732 -15.87 -57.42 -4.05
CA LEU A 732 -17.30 -57.12 -3.98
C LEU A 732 -17.89 -57.32 -2.57
N SER A 733 -17.42 -58.32 -1.83
CA SER A 733 -17.85 -58.53 -0.44
C SER A 733 -17.38 -57.42 0.49
N GLN A 734 -16.14 -56.94 0.31
CA GLN A 734 -15.56 -55.83 1.07
C GLN A 734 -16.28 -54.51 0.75
N ALA A 735 -16.51 -54.21 -0.53
CA ALA A 735 -17.25 -53.03 -0.96
C ALA A 735 -18.68 -52.99 -0.39
N ARG A 736 -19.39 -54.12 -0.34
CA ARG A 736 -20.73 -54.22 0.28
C ARG A 736 -20.72 -53.91 1.78
N LEU A 737 -19.66 -54.27 2.50
CA LEU A 737 -19.50 -53.97 3.93
C LEU A 737 -19.10 -52.49 4.17
N ALA A 738 -18.30 -51.91 3.27
CA ALA A 738 -17.85 -50.53 3.34
C ALA A 738 -18.93 -49.51 2.95
N ARG A 739 -19.87 -49.88 2.07
CA ARG A 739 -20.88 -48.97 1.49
C ARG A 739 -21.74 -48.27 2.56
N ARG A 740 -22.03 -46.98 2.33
CA ARG A 740 -22.88 -46.11 3.16
C ARG A 740 -23.88 -45.35 2.28
N PRO A 741 -25.02 -44.87 2.83
CA PRO A 741 -25.91 -43.96 2.11
C PRO A 741 -25.20 -42.63 1.80
N LEU A 742 -25.66 -41.92 0.77
CA LEU A 742 -25.10 -40.62 0.38
C LEU A 742 -25.71 -39.48 1.19
N GLU A 743 -24.86 -38.63 1.75
CA GLU A 743 -25.25 -37.45 2.54
C GLU A 743 -24.60 -36.17 1.98
N LEU A 744 -24.78 -35.92 0.67
CA LEU A 744 -24.10 -34.83 -0.05
C LEU A 744 -24.54 -33.41 0.37
N HIS A 745 -25.70 -33.26 1.02
CA HIS A 745 -26.31 -31.95 1.30
C HIS A 745 -26.05 -31.42 2.72
N HIS A 746 -24.94 -31.80 3.35
CA HIS A 746 -24.46 -31.21 4.61
C HIS A 746 -23.80 -29.84 4.41
N HIS A 747 -24.57 -28.88 3.90
CA HIS A 747 -24.12 -27.51 3.68
C HIS A 747 -23.98 -26.76 5.01
N ARG A 748 -22.86 -26.03 5.19
CA ARG A 748 -22.69 -25.13 6.34
C ARG A 748 -23.69 -23.96 6.20
N PRO A 749 -24.47 -23.62 7.24
CA PRO A 749 -25.40 -22.49 7.15
C PRO A 749 -24.64 -21.18 6.96
N LEU A 750 -25.13 -20.33 6.05
CA LEU A 750 -24.53 -19.03 5.79
C LEU A 750 -24.60 -18.13 7.03
N PRO A 751 -23.54 -17.36 7.35
CA PRO A 751 -23.57 -16.39 8.45
C PRO A 751 -24.52 -15.24 8.14
N ILE A 752 -25.02 -14.56 9.18
CA ILE A 752 -25.79 -13.33 9.03
C ILE A 752 -24.89 -12.28 8.36
N ARG A 753 -25.40 -11.64 7.30
CA ARG A 753 -24.71 -10.55 6.58
C ARG A 753 -24.33 -9.43 7.56
N SER A 754 -23.04 -9.22 7.77
CA SER A 754 -22.53 -8.11 8.56
C SER A 754 -22.70 -6.78 7.80
N SER A 755 -22.81 -5.69 8.55
CA SER A 755 -22.82 -4.33 8.02
C SER A 755 -21.79 -3.47 8.76
N VAL A 756 -21.13 -2.59 8.03
CA VAL A 756 -20.16 -1.64 8.60
C VAL A 756 -20.95 -0.46 9.19
N PRO A 757 -20.80 -0.13 10.48
CA PRO A 757 -21.50 1.00 11.08
C PRO A 757 -20.94 2.32 10.53
N LYS A 758 -21.83 3.22 10.06
CA LYS A 758 -21.44 4.58 9.66
C LYS A 758 -21.29 5.48 10.88
N PHE A 759 -20.07 5.91 11.17
CA PHE A 759 -19.76 6.89 12.21
C PHE A 759 -18.55 7.75 11.82
N GLU A 760 -18.42 8.93 12.43
CA GLU A 760 -17.25 9.80 12.32
C GLU A 760 -16.24 9.44 13.40
N GLU A 761 -14.99 9.12 13.04
CA GLU A 761 -13.96 8.70 14.00
C GLU A 761 -13.68 9.78 15.06
N ASN A 762 -13.57 11.04 14.61
CA ASN A 762 -13.31 12.20 15.45
C ASN A 762 -14.59 13.03 15.69
N PHE A 763 -15.68 12.39 16.10
CA PHE A 763 -16.97 13.05 16.31
C PHE A 763 -16.95 14.12 17.42
N MET A 764 -17.27 15.36 17.05
CA MET A 764 -17.40 16.50 17.96
C MET A 764 -18.83 17.05 17.94
N PRO A 765 -19.60 17.00 19.07
CA PRO A 765 -21.00 17.46 19.11
C PRO A 765 -21.27 18.94 18.75
N GLY A 766 -20.21 19.76 18.63
CA GLY A 766 -20.30 21.16 18.23
C GLY A 766 -20.00 21.41 16.73
N LYS A 767 -19.40 20.45 16.03
CA LYS A 767 -19.10 20.51 14.59
C LYS A 767 -20.26 19.90 13.80
N HIS A 768 -20.54 20.44 12.63
CA HIS A 768 -21.43 19.81 11.66
C HIS A 768 -20.58 19.03 10.67
N TYR A 769 -21.01 17.82 10.33
CA TYR A 769 -20.37 16.96 9.33
C TYR A 769 -21.35 16.88 8.16
N ASP A 770 -20.92 17.34 6.99
CA ASP A 770 -21.65 17.33 5.72
C ASP A 770 -20.57 17.12 4.65
N PRO A 771 -20.70 16.14 3.73
CA PRO A 771 -19.73 15.96 2.65
C PRO A 771 -19.62 17.20 1.75
N ASP A 772 -20.74 17.92 1.55
CA ASP A 772 -20.81 19.02 0.60
C ASP A 772 -20.38 20.33 1.26
N LYS A 773 -19.12 20.75 1.01
CA LYS A 773 -18.51 21.95 1.62
C LYS A 773 -19.39 23.19 1.44
N GLU A 774 -19.88 23.46 0.22
CA GLU A 774 -20.76 24.59 -0.10
C GLU A 774 -22.03 24.62 0.76
N ARG A 775 -22.71 23.47 0.93
CA ARG A 775 -23.92 23.36 1.74
C ARG A 775 -23.60 23.66 3.21
N SER A 776 -22.46 23.17 3.69
CA SER A 776 -21.97 23.40 5.05
C SER A 776 -21.69 24.88 5.32
N ASP A 777 -21.03 25.57 4.39
CA ASP A 777 -20.65 26.98 4.52
C ASP A 777 -21.86 27.91 4.32
N ALA A 778 -22.76 27.60 3.38
CA ALA A 778 -24.03 28.31 3.25
C ALA A 778 -24.89 28.17 4.52
N ALA A 779 -24.91 27.01 5.17
CA ALA A 779 -25.61 26.79 6.44
C ALA A 779 -24.96 27.56 7.62
N LYS A 780 -23.62 27.59 7.67
CA LYS A 780 -22.81 28.37 8.63
C LYS A 780 -23.08 29.87 8.48
N LEU A 781 -22.99 30.41 7.27
CA LEU A 781 -23.24 31.83 6.97
C LEU A 781 -24.69 32.23 7.29
N ARG A 782 -25.68 31.40 6.94
CA ARG A 782 -27.10 31.62 7.33
C ARG A 782 -27.29 31.65 8.85
N LYS A 783 -26.56 30.81 9.61
CA LYS A 783 -26.60 30.76 11.08
C LYS A 783 -25.96 32.00 11.71
N GLU A 784 -24.86 32.48 11.15
CA GLU A 784 -24.16 33.69 11.60
C GLU A 784 -24.96 34.95 11.30
N TYR A 785 -25.44 35.14 10.06
CA TYR A 785 -26.35 36.24 9.71
C TYR A 785 -27.57 36.31 10.66
N LYS A 786 -28.19 35.17 10.96
CA LYS A 786 -29.32 35.09 11.89
C LYS A 786 -28.93 35.41 13.34
N ARG A 787 -27.69 35.13 13.76
CA ARG A 787 -27.15 35.49 15.08
C ARG A 787 -26.93 37.00 15.18
N GLU A 788 -26.23 37.58 14.21
CA GLU A 788 -25.89 39.01 14.21
C GLU A 788 -27.11 39.91 14.02
N LYS A 789 -28.01 39.58 13.07
CA LYS A 789 -29.30 40.28 12.90
C LYS A 789 -30.11 40.29 14.20
N LYS A 790 -30.11 39.20 14.95
CA LYS A 790 -30.79 39.08 16.27
C LYS A 790 -30.02 39.77 17.41
N GLY A 791 -28.74 40.05 17.23
CA GLY A 791 -27.92 40.91 18.09
C GLY A 791 -28.23 42.38 17.86
N ALA A 792 -28.01 42.87 16.64
CA ALA A 792 -28.23 44.26 16.23
C ALA A 792 -29.67 44.75 16.55
N VAL A 793 -30.69 44.00 16.14
CA VAL A 793 -32.10 44.35 16.44
C VAL A 793 -32.39 44.38 17.95
N ARG A 794 -31.63 43.65 18.79
CA ARG A 794 -31.79 43.66 20.24
C ARG A 794 -31.18 44.91 20.89
N GLU A 795 -30.02 45.36 20.42
CA GLU A 795 -29.42 46.60 20.94
C GLU A 795 -30.23 47.82 20.47
N LEU A 796 -30.58 47.93 19.18
CA LEU A 796 -31.44 49.00 18.67
C LEU A 796 -32.75 49.15 19.47
N ARG A 797 -33.41 48.04 19.83
CA ARG A 797 -34.60 48.06 20.68
C ARG A 797 -34.33 48.55 22.10
N LYS A 798 -33.17 48.22 22.70
CA LYS A 798 -32.77 48.74 24.02
C LYS A 798 -32.41 50.23 23.96
N ASP A 799 -31.79 50.67 22.88
CA ASP A 799 -31.39 52.07 22.65
C ASP A 799 -32.63 52.94 22.48
N ALA A 800 -33.59 52.52 21.65
CA ALA A 800 -34.90 53.15 21.54
C ALA A 800 -35.64 53.22 22.90
N ASN A 801 -35.62 52.13 23.68
CA ASN A 801 -36.20 52.11 25.04
C ASN A 801 -35.44 52.99 26.05
N PHE A 802 -34.18 53.33 25.81
CA PHE A 802 -33.41 54.25 26.63
C PHE A 802 -33.73 55.71 26.24
N ILE A 803 -33.70 56.02 24.94
CA ILE A 803 -34.14 57.32 24.38
C ILE A 803 -35.54 57.68 24.87
N ALA A 804 -36.51 56.76 24.75
CA ALA A 804 -37.89 57.00 25.17
C ALA A 804 -38.02 57.31 26.68
N ARG A 805 -37.20 56.67 27.53
CA ARG A 805 -37.17 56.94 28.98
C ARG A 805 -36.56 58.28 29.31
N GLU A 806 -35.45 58.64 28.66
CA GLU A 806 -34.79 59.94 28.89
C GLU A 806 -35.63 61.11 28.36
N GLN A 807 -36.23 60.99 27.17
CA GLN A 807 -37.17 62.00 26.64
C GLN A 807 -38.39 62.19 27.53
N LEU A 808 -38.96 61.10 28.07
CA LEU A 808 -40.10 61.16 28.99
C LEU A 808 -39.70 61.83 30.33
N ARG A 809 -38.50 61.53 30.85
CA ARG A 809 -37.95 62.16 32.04
C ARG A 809 -37.75 63.66 31.83
N GLU A 810 -37.05 64.03 30.76
CA GLU A 810 -36.79 65.43 30.40
C GLU A 810 -38.10 66.22 30.21
N LYS A 811 -39.12 65.60 29.55
CA LYS A 811 -40.44 66.22 29.42
C LYS A 811 -41.11 66.45 30.78
N LYS A 812 -41.14 65.45 31.67
CA LYS A 812 -41.71 65.61 33.02
C LYS A 812 -41.00 66.69 33.85
N GLU A 813 -39.67 66.75 33.77
CA GLU A 813 -38.87 67.76 34.47
C GLU A 813 -39.16 69.18 33.92
N LYS A 814 -39.28 69.33 32.59
CA LYS A 814 -39.69 70.59 31.94
C LYS A 814 -41.12 71.01 32.31
N ASP A 815 -42.09 70.10 32.23
CA ASP A 815 -43.50 70.37 32.55
C ASP A 815 -43.64 70.78 34.03
N ALA A 816 -42.99 70.07 34.95
CA ALA A 816 -43.00 70.41 36.37
C ALA A 816 -42.29 71.74 36.69
N ALA A 817 -41.19 72.05 36.00
CA ALA A 817 -40.51 73.34 36.14
C ALA A 817 -41.36 74.50 35.60
N TYR A 818 -42.04 74.29 34.47
CA TYR A 818 -42.99 75.24 33.89
C TYR A 818 -44.17 75.49 34.83
N GLU A 819 -44.84 74.44 35.33
CA GLU A 819 -45.93 74.58 36.30
C GLU A 819 -45.48 75.30 37.58
N LYS A 820 -44.31 74.96 38.13
CA LYS A 820 -43.78 75.62 39.33
C LYS A 820 -43.51 77.11 39.08
N LYS A 821 -42.94 77.46 37.92
CA LYS A 821 -42.72 78.85 37.51
C LYS A 821 -44.05 79.59 37.33
N PHE A 822 -45.02 78.99 36.64
CA PHE A 822 -46.34 79.57 36.39
C PHE A 822 -47.11 79.80 37.70
N ARG A 823 -47.19 78.79 38.58
CA ARG A 823 -47.83 78.92 39.90
C ARG A 823 -47.18 79.99 40.76
N ARG A 824 -45.84 80.12 40.72
CA ARG A 824 -45.13 81.22 41.39
C ARG A 824 -45.57 82.58 40.84
N LEU A 825 -45.48 82.78 39.52
CA LEU A 825 -45.82 84.06 38.88
C LEU A 825 -47.28 84.46 39.15
N VAL A 826 -48.23 83.52 39.06
CA VAL A 826 -49.64 83.77 39.38
C VAL A 826 -49.82 84.12 40.86
N ALA A 827 -49.11 83.47 41.78
CA ALA A 827 -49.16 83.82 43.20
C ALA A 827 -48.51 85.18 43.51
N GLU A 828 -47.44 85.54 42.80
CA GLU A 828 -46.73 86.83 42.89
C GLU A 828 -47.65 87.96 42.41
N ILE A 829 -48.24 87.84 41.21
CA ILE A 829 -49.24 88.77 40.65
C ILE A 829 -50.47 88.90 41.56
N ASN A 830 -51.09 87.79 41.96
CA ASN A 830 -52.27 87.81 42.85
C ASN A 830 -51.94 88.43 44.23
N SER A 831 -50.71 88.31 44.71
CA SER A 831 -50.28 88.93 45.97
C SER A 831 -50.02 90.42 45.83
N GLU A 832 -49.52 90.89 44.69
CA GLU A 832 -49.33 92.31 44.40
C GLU A 832 -50.66 93.01 44.12
N GLU A 833 -51.43 92.53 43.15
CA GLU A 833 -52.78 93.04 42.83
C GLU A 833 -53.72 92.94 44.04
N GLY A 834 -53.67 91.83 44.78
CA GLY A 834 -54.45 91.65 46.01
C GLY A 834 -54.03 92.62 47.12
N ARG A 835 -52.74 92.98 47.22
CA ARG A 835 -52.26 93.97 48.19
C ARG A 835 -52.69 95.38 47.82
N GLU A 836 -52.65 95.74 46.53
CA GLU A 836 -53.08 97.05 46.03
C GLU A 836 -54.61 97.19 46.09
N GLY A 837 -55.36 96.17 45.67
CA GLY A 837 -56.81 96.10 45.78
C GLY A 837 -57.31 96.25 47.22
N ASN A 838 -56.70 95.54 48.18
CA ASN A 838 -57.01 95.70 49.60
C ASN A 838 -56.65 97.09 50.16
N GLN A 839 -55.60 97.75 49.63
CA GLN A 839 -55.29 99.14 50.00
C GLN A 839 -56.36 100.09 49.47
N TYR A 840 -56.74 99.96 48.19
CA TYR A 840 -57.80 100.73 47.56
C TYR A 840 -59.15 100.55 48.27
N GLU A 841 -59.51 99.33 48.67
CA GLU A 841 -60.72 99.08 49.45
C GLU A 841 -60.68 99.76 50.83
N ARG A 842 -59.55 99.70 51.56
CA ARG A 842 -59.40 100.42 52.83
C ARG A 842 -59.50 101.95 52.67
N GLU A 843 -58.97 102.52 51.58
CA GLU A 843 -59.15 103.94 51.29
C GLU A 843 -60.60 104.28 50.95
N ARG A 844 -61.26 103.46 50.12
CA ARG A 844 -62.68 103.57 49.78
C ARG A 844 -63.58 103.47 51.02
N GLU A 845 -63.26 102.59 51.97
CA GLU A 845 -63.95 102.52 53.26
C GLU A 845 -63.69 103.73 54.15
N LYS A 846 -62.45 104.23 54.24
CA LYS A 846 -62.15 105.48 54.95
C LYS A 846 -62.94 106.66 54.36
N ARG A 847 -63.02 106.77 53.04
CA ARG A 847 -63.82 107.79 52.34
C ARG A 847 -65.34 107.63 52.57
N LYS A 848 -65.84 106.40 52.74
CA LYS A 848 -67.23 106.15 53.17
C LYS A 848 -67.47 106.57 54.61
N LYS A 849 -66.57 106.21 55.54
CA LYS A 849 -66.67 106.57 56.97
C LYS A 849 -66.52 108.06 57.22
N ALA A 850 -65.81 108.80 56.36
CA ALA A 850 -65.72 110.26 56.40
C ALA A 850 -66.91 110.98 55.72
N LYS A 851 -67.91 110.22 55.23
CA LYS A 851 -69.18 110.72 54.67
C LYS A 851 -70.41 110.38 55.54
N GLN A 852 -70.19 109.73 56.68
CA GLN A 852 -71.12 109.60 57.80
C GLN A 852 -70.67 110.53 58.92
#